data_AF-A0A9D4TGI9-F1
#
_entry.id   AF-A0A9D4TGI9-F1
#
_cell.length_a   1.000
_cell.length_b   1.000
_cell.length_c   1.000
_cell.angle_alpha   90.00
_cell.angle_beta   90.00
_cell.angle_gamma   90.00
#
_symmetry.space_group_name_H-M   'P 1'
#
loop_
_entity.id
_entity.type
_entity.pdbx_description
1 polymer ?
#
loop_
_entity_poly.entity_id
_entity_poly.type
_entity_poly.pdbx_seq_one_letter_code
_entity_poly.pdbx_strand_id
1 'polypeptide(L)'
;MTTLLLTLLAICTITPSRAWPYLFSRTEGHHRALSEQELGQVHQLAGEARRRPGLSASLKPGFHVTPPHGWMNDPNAPFEHRGIFHLFYQYNPLSASWDAPYWGHVASNDLVHWQQLPEALAPDAHYDSDGVFSGSATLLKNGTPAILYTGVSRYAELQSYYQVQGLAMPANASSDPLLRHWVKRPDPIIPLAPPGGSHAQFRDPTTATWVPAGGKDGPASSSSAGGTSSAGNYFMAIGVQLECQGAAALYESGPAFDAWTYRGVLFSLAALTRGKSNSTCPAPDGKEPAGGELPGEDLTSCPACSQFVEDCPMWECPDWFPVPASGGISAFKYSDQVVDRRPFGLEWYVLSDSPLNFASRAGKPPPHADSSAAHEGELFSAAVGGRPYLPQLFDHGEVYASKSSVTSAGQRVWFGWAYESSTCCDELCTNGTLFTEALGWQGAQVLPRVVTYDADTQQLLLNPVEAAASLRQERLYSGDLAFRGSGQSSVLVGSSAAAAADSKPLRQFELLAFLNLSSSLPPSEGQQRFSFSVGAVVEMGANSSLAISFNGTCVDDSSAGPRLAGVEMWVDTRRVGGATQGNVWGGPVTLPAEGLSASNMQLRVLVDHSLVEVFGLGGRQRTTVRAYPLDAEASWGIAMFADAPGGAVVASANVWEMASCWVDQLDLP
;
A
#
# COMPACT_ATOMS: atom_id res chain seq x y z
N MET A 1 -23.44 -29.45 41.89
CA MET A 1 -24.65 -29.70 41.09
C MET A 1 -25.78 -28.85 41.67
N THR A 2 -26.52 -28.18 40.79
CA THR A 2 -27.78 -27.42 41.01
C THR A 2 -27.74 -26.16 41.89
N THR A 3 -27.04 -25.10 41.44
CA THR A 3 -27.44 -23.68 41.63
C THR A 3 -26.67 -22.73 40.70
N LEU A 4 -26.68 -22.97 39.38
CA LEU A 4 -26.09 -22.02 38.41
C LEU A 4 -26.76 -22.05 37.01
N LEU A 5 -28.04 -22.43 36.92
CA LEU A 5 -28.72 -22.66 35.63
C LEU A 5 -30.07 -21.94 35.45
N LEU A 6 -30.40 -20.95 36.29
CA LEU A 6 -31.72 -20.30 36.25
C LEU A 6 -31.70 -18.76 36.06
N THR A 7 -30.57 -18.18 35.65
CA THR A 7 -30.47 -16.75 35.33
C THR A 7 -30.21 -16.42 33.86
N LEU A 8 -30.27 -17.43 32.96
CA LEU A 8 -29.96 -17.28 31.53
C LEU A 8 -31.18 -17.33 30.58
N LEU A 9 -32.41 -17.31 31.10
CA LEU A 9 -33.62 -17.54 30.30
C LEU A 9 -34.67 -16.42 30.35
N ALA A 10 -34.27 -15.19 30.67
CA ALA A 10 -35.19 -14.05 30.67
C ALA A 10 -34.55 -12.72 30.23
N ILE A 11 -33.93 -12.66 29.05
CA ILE A 11 -33.86 -11.45 28.21
C ILE A 11 -33.89 -11.89 26.74
N CYS A 12 -35.07 -12.23 26.22
CA CYS A 12 -35.32 -12.36 24.79
C CYS A 12 -36.65 -11.69 24.47
N THR A 13 -36.67 -10.35 24.43
CA THR A 13 -37.56 -9.51 23.63
C THR A 13 -37.23 -8.04 23.88
N ILE A 14 -36.98 -7.30 22.78
CA ILE A 14 -37.03 -5.83 22.60
C ILE A 14 -35.66 -5.09 22.51
N THR A 15 -35.49 -4.42 21.36
CA THR A 15 -34.52 -3.39 20.89
C THR A 15 -33.07 -3.77 20.50
N PRO A 16 -32.62 -3.45 19.26
CA PRO A 16 -31.23 -3.54 18.83
C PRO A 16 -30.49 -2.26 19.24
N SER A 17 -30.25 -2.10 20.54
CA SER A 17 -29.46 -0.98 21.06
C SER A 17 -28.81 -1.38 22.37
N ARG A 18 -27.94 -2.38 22.31
CA ARG A 18 -26.89 -2.56 23.31
C ARG A 18 -25.60 -2.85 22.56
N ALA A 19 -24.78 -1.81 22.51
CA ALA A 19 -23.35 -1.92 22.34
C ALA A 19 -22.84 -3.13 23.14
N TRP A 20 -21.91 -3.85 22.53
CA TRP A 20 -21.17 -4.91 23.19
C TRP A 20 -20.74 -4.40 24.57
N PRO A 21 -21.07 -5.08 25.67
CA PRO A 21 -20.53 -4.68 26.95
C PRO A 21 -19.01 -4.83 26.83
N TYR A 22 -18.31 -3.70 26.75
CA TYR A 22 -16.87 -3.56 26.87
C TYR A 22 -16.41 -4.40 28.06
N LEU A 23 -15.88 -5.60 27.78
CA LEU A 23 -15.37 -6.52 28.79
C LEU A 23 -13.91 -6.21 29.14
N PHE A 24 -13.38 -5.05 28.77
CA PHE A 24 -12.02 -4.66 29.06
C PHE A 24 -12.00 -3.28 29.72
N SER A 25 -11.87 -3.30 31.04
CA SER A 25 -11.57 -2.11 31.80
C SER A 25 -10.12 -1.69 31.48
N ARG A 26 -9.95 -0.48 30.96
CA ARG A 26 -8.68 0.30 30.89
C ARG A 26 -8.01 0.52 32.26
N THR A 27 -8.49 -0.13 33.32
CA THR A 27 -8.08 0.11 34.69
C THR A 27 -6.97 -0.88 35.06
N GLU A 28 -5.75 -0.38 34.86
CA GLU A 28 -4.44 -0.80 35.40
C GLU A 28 -3.37 -0.95 34.31
N GLY A 29 -3.09 0.15 33.59
CA GLY A 29 -1.73 0.56 33.19
C GLY A 29 -0.90 -0.29 32.22
N HIS A 30 -1.26 -1.53 31.89
CA HIS A 30 -0.50 -2.37 30.97
C HIS A 30 -1.44 -3.26 30.14
N HIS A 31 -1.33 -3.17 28.82
CA HIS A 31 -1.85 -4.20 27.93
C HIS A 31 -1.05 -5.48 28.21
N ARG A 32 -1.71 -6.57 28.61
CA ARG A 32 -1.09 -7.90 28.64
C ARG A 32 -1.44 -8.60 27.33
N ALA A 33 -0.45 -9.23 26.69
CA ALA A 33 -0.73 -10.18 25.62
C ALA A 33 -1.76 -11.24 26.09
N LEU A 34 -2.70 -11.54 25.20
CA LEU A 34 -3.63 -12.64 25.33
C LEU A 34 -2.86 -13.95 25.22
N SER A 35 -3.24 -14.93 26.02
CA SER A 35 -2.80 -16.31 25.83
C SER A 35 -3.41 -16.90 24.55
N GLU A 36 -2.79 -17.95 24.00
CA GLU A 36 -3.33 -18.68 22.85
C GLU A 36 -4.77 -19.16 23.08
N GLN A 37 -5.11 -19.54 24.31
CA GLN A 37 -6.47 -19.95 24.67
C GLN A 37 -7.47 -18.78 24.60
N GLU A 38 -7.08 -17.60 25.08
CA GLU A 38 -7.92 -16.40 25.03
C GLU A 38 -8.12 -15.94 23.59
N LEU A 39 -7.05 -15.93 22.77
CA LEU A 39 -7.14 -15.67 21.33
C LEU A 39 -8.07 -16.66 20.64
N GLY A 40 -7.91 -17.97 20.92
CA GLY A 40 -8.79 -19.01 20.37
C GLY A 40 -10.27 -18.79 20.69
N GLN A 41 -10.60 -18.32 21.90
CA GLN A 41 -11.97 -17.96 22.27
C GLN A 41 -12.49 -16.73 21.51
N VAL A 42 -11.64 -15.71 21.35
CA VAL A 42 -11.97 -14.50 20.57
C VAL A 42 -12.27 -14.89 19.11
N HIS A 43 -11.41 -15.70 18.49
CA HIS A 43 -11.62 -16.25 17.15
C HIS A 43 -12.92 -17.04 17.02
N GLN A 44 -13.22 -17.90 18.00
CA GLN A 44 -14.46 -18.69 18.00
C GLN A 44 -15.70 -17.80 18.05
N LEU A 45 -15.75 -16.86 19.00
CA LEU A 45 -16.87 -15.94 19.17
C LEU A 45 -17.08 -15.06 17.92
N ALA A 46 -15.99 -14.57 17.33
CA ALA A 46 -16.04 -13.80 16.09
C ALA A 46 -16.51 -14.65 14.90
N GLY A 47 -16.11 -15.93 14.83
CA GLY A 47 -16.57 -16.88 13.82
C GLY A 47 -18.07 -17.16 13.92
N GLU A 48 -18.62 -17.29 15.14
CA GLU A 48 -20.05 -17.46 15.38
C GLU A 48 -20.85 -16.21 14.96
N ALA A 49 -20.31 -15.00 15.18
CA ALA A 49 -20.94 -13.75 14.74
C ALA A 49 -21.00 -13.62 13.20
N ARG A 50 -19.95 -14.05 12.49
CA ARG A 50 -19.87 -14.02 11.01
C ARG A 50 -20.88 -14.89 10.30
N ARG A 51 -21.41 -15.94 10.96
CA ARG A 51 -22.41 -16.84 10.37
C ARG A 51 -23.81 -16.24 10.26
N ARG A 52 -24.01 -14.97 10.67
CA ARG A 52 -25.28 -14.25 10.56
C ARG A 52 -25.32 -13.43 9.26
N PRO A 53 -26.33 -13.61 8.38
CA PRO A 53 -26.47 -12.78 7.20
C PRO A 53 -26.71 -11.30 7.59
N GLY A 54 -26.06 -10.37 6.89
CA GLY A 54 -26.16 -8.93 7.15
C GLY A 54 -25.14 -8.08 6.39
N LEU A 55 -25.15 -6.75 6.65
CA LEU A 55 -24.33 -5.74 5.96
C LEU A 55 -22.81 -6.02 5.99
N SER A 56 -22.32 -6.67 7.04
CA SER A 56 -20.90 -7.06 7.13
C SER A 56 -20.49 -8.05 6.03
N ALA A 57 -21.31 -9.08 5.79
CA ALA A 57 -21.03 -10.07 4.76
C ALA A 57 -21.17 -9.50 3.33
N SER A 58 -21.98 -8.46 3.13
CA SER A 58 -22.13 -7.81 1.82
C SER A 58 -20.96 -6.90 1.45
N LEU A 59 -20.18 -6.43 2.44
CA LEU A 59 -19.12 -5.44 2.25
C LEU A 59 -17.71 -6.02 2.38
N LYS A 60 -17.55 -7.17 3.04
CA LYS A 60 -16.23 -7.76 3.28
C LYS A 60 -15.59 -8.27 1.98
N PRO A 61 -14.41 -7.77 1.58
CA PRO A 61 -13.67 -8.29 0.43
C PRO A 61 -13.45 -9.81 0.57
N GLY A 62 -13.63 -10.53 -0.53
CA GLY A 62 -13.50 -11.99 -0.57
C GLY A 62 -12.27 -12.47 -1.34
N PHE A 63 -11.66 -11.65 -2.19
CA PHE A 63 -10.41 -11.95 -2.88
C PHE A 63 -9.22 -11.04 -2.53
N HIS A 64 -9.43 -10.11 -1.59
CA HIS A 64 -8.36 -9.39 -0.90
C HIS A 64 -8.10 -9.98 0.49
N VAL A 65 -6.84 -9.94 0.93
CA VAL A 65 -6.50 -10.33 2.31
C VAL A 65 -7.14 -9.32 3.26
N THR A 66 -7.95 -9.81 4.18
CA THR A 66 -8.67 -9.05 5.21
C THR A 66 -8.46 -9.76 6.55
N PRO A 67 -8.53 -9.06 7.69
CA PRO A 67 -8.43 -9.76 8.96
C PRO A 67 -9.64 -10.69 9.07
N PRO A 68 -9.52 -11.83 9.77
CA PRO A 68 -10.68 -12.67 10.03
C PRO A 68 -11.80 -11.82 10.70
N HIS A 69 -11.44 -11.02 11.70
CA HIS A 69 -12.29 -10.04 12.39
C HIS A 69 -11.39 -9.04 13.09
N GLY A 70 -11.92 -7.94 13.60
CA GLY A 70 -11.11 -6.90 14.24
C GLY A 70 -10.39 -6.02 13.22
N TRP A 71 -9.29 -5.41 13.59
CA TRP A 71 -8.62 -4.39 12.79
C TRP A 71 -7.34 -4.88 12.12
N MET A 72 -7.12 -4.49 10.87
CA MET A 72 -5.89 -4.67 10.10
C MET A 72 -5.39 -3.33 9.56
N ASN A 73 -4.07 -3.14 9.56
CA ASN A 73 -3.40 -2.09 8.79
C ASN A 73 -2.18 -2.62 8.03
N ASP A 74 -0.99 -2.05 8.29
CA ASP A 74 0.23 -2.19 7.51
C ASP A 74 0.54 -3.64 7.13
N PRO A 75 0.84 -3.93 5.85
CA PRO A 75 1.51 -5.19 5.49
C PRO A 75 2.87 -5.24 6.18
N ASN A 76 3.20 -6.38 6.77
CA ASN A 76 4.44 -6.60 7.49
C ASN A 76 5.20 -7.78 6.92
N ALA A 77 6.52 -7.61 6.82
CA ALA A 77 7.46 -8.66 6.47
C ALA A 77 6.99 -9.59 5.32
N PRO A 78 6.62 -9.08 4.12
CA PRO A 78 6.36 -9.97 3.00
C PRO A 78 7.67 -10.65 2.55
N PHE A 79 7.71 -11.98 2.51
CA PHE A 79 8.86 -12.72 1.95
C PHE A 79 8.47 -14.13 1.49
N GLU A 80 9.27 -14.68 0.57
CA GLU A 80 9.17 -16.08 0.18
C GLU A 80 10.18 -16.93 0.95
N HIS A 81 9.76 -18.06 1.50
CA HIS A 81 10.63 -19.06 2.11
C HIS A 81 10.27 -20.45 1.63
N ARG A 82 11.22 -21.12 0.99
CA ARG A 82 11.07 -22.50 0.50
C ARG A 82 9.81 -22.70 -0.38
N GLY A 83 9.52 -21.73 -1.25
CA GLY A 83 8.38 -21.79 -2.18
C GLY A 83 7.04 -21.34 -1.59
N ILE A 84 7.02 -20.90 -0.32
CA ILE A 84 5.82 -20.38 0.34
C ILE A 84 6.03 -18.89 0.61
N PHE A 85 5.12 -18.06 0.12
CA PHE A 85 5.04 -16.66 0.51
C PHE A 85 4.37 -16.51 1.87
N HIS A 86 4.98 -15.69 2.71
CA HIS A 86 4.39 -15.24 3.96
C HIS A 86 4.12 -13.74 3.87
N LEU A 87 2.95 -13.34 4.32
CA LEU A 87 2.58 -11.95 4.54
C LEU A 87 2.06 -11.85 5.98
N PHE A 88 2.62 -10.92 6.72
CA PHE A 88 2.14 -10.53 8.04
C PHE A 88 1.42 -9.20 7.91
N TYR A 89 0.71 -8.79 8.96
CA TYR A 89 0.07 -7.47 9.00
C TYR A 89 -0.17 -7.04 10.43
N GLN A 90 -0.16 -5.74 10.71
CA GLN A 90 -0.61 -5.25 12.02
C GLN A 90 -2.07 -5.65 12.23
N TYR A 91 -2.36 -6.19 13.42
CA TYR A 91 -3.62 -6.85 13.72
C TYR A 91 -4.09 -6.55 15.14
N ASN A 92 -5.34 -6.13 15.31
CA ASN A 92 -6.01 -6.13 16.61
C ASN A 92 -7.20 -7.12 16.58
N PRO A 93 -7.09 -8.28 17.25
CA PRO A 93 -8.16 -9.28 17.29
C PRO A 93 -9.37 -8.86 18.15
N LEU A 94 -9.20 -7.89 19.06
CA LEU A 94 -10.21 -7.58 20.07
C LEU A 94 -11.26 -6.57 19.60
N SER A 95 -10.90 -5.68 18.68
CA SER A 95 -11.83 -4.67 18.15
C SER A 95 -11.51 -4.31 16.72
N ALA A 96 -12.49 -3.74 16.01
CA ALA A 96 -12.31 -3.14 14.69
C ALA A 96 -11.76 -1.70 14.80
N SER A 97 -10.85 -1.49 15.75
CA SER A 97 -10.17 -0.21 16.02
C SER A 97 -8.68 -0.47 16.17
N TRP A 98 -7.88 0.55 15.89
CA TRP A 98 -6.47 0.53 16.20
C TRP A 98 -6.26 0.53 17.72
N ASP A 99 -5.41 -0.38 18.20
CA ASP A 99 -4.88 -0.49 19.57
C ASP A 99 -3.60 -1.33 19.51
N ALA A 100 -2.91 -1.55 20.64
CA ALA A 100 -1.66 -2.31 20.77
C ALA A 100 -1.57 -3.53 19.81
N PRO A 101 -0.92 -3.38 18.64
CA PRO A 101 -1.06 -4.35 17.56
C PRO A 101 -0.29 -5.64 17.83
N TYR A 102 -0.89 -6.74 17.40
CA TYR A 102 -0.27 -8.04 17.12
C TYR A 102 0.17 -8.05 15.65
N TRP A 103 0.86 -9.11 15.24
CA TRP A 103 1.03 -9.45 13.82
C TRP A 103 0.16 -10.65 13.45
N GLY A 104 -0.84 -10.43 12.60
CA GLY A 104 -1.53 -11.51 11.90
C GLY A 104 -0.62 -12.14 10.85
N HIS A 105 -0.96 -13.35 10.39
CA HIS A 105 -0.13 -14.14 9.48
C HIS A 105 -0.98 -14.87 8.46
N VAL A 106 -0.62 -14.73 7.19
CA VAL A 106 -1.15 -15.52 6.09
C VAL A 106 -0.01 -16.09 5.24
N ALA A 107 -0.26 -17.23 4.60
CA ALA A 107 0.69 -17.85 3.67
C ALA A 107 0.02 -18.14 2.32
N SER A 108 0.81 -18.17 1.25
CA SER A 108 0.36 -18.44 -0.11
C SER A 108 1.45 -19.10 -0.96
N ASN A 109 1.06 -19.92 -1.93
CA ASN A 109 1.98 -20.47 -2.93
C ASN A 109 2.09 -19.60 -4.19
N ASP A 110 1.15 -18.67 -4.40
CA ASP A 110 0.99 -17.96 -5.67
C ASP A 110 0.65 -16.46 -5.49
N LEU A 111 0.73 -15.95 -4.26
CA LEU A 111 0.39 -14.58 -3.85
C LEU A 111 -1.11 -14.24 -3.96
N VAL A 112 -1.97 -15.23 -4.21
CA VAL A 112 -3.40 -14.99 -4.47
C VAL A 112 -4.26 -15.90 -3.61
N HIS A 113 -3.96 -17.18 -3.51
CA HIS A 113 -4.67 -18.09 -2.63
C HIS A 113 -4.00 -18.12 -1.26
N TRP A 114 -4.69 -17.62 -0.24
CA TRP A 114 -4.15 -17.39 1.10
C TRP A 114 -4.77 -18.34 2.12
N GLN A 115 -3.91 -18.98 2.92
CA GLN A 115 -4.29 -19.66 4.14
C GLN A 115 -4.06 -18.73 5.34
N GLN A 116 -5.09 -18.58 6.17
CA GLN A 116 -4.97 -17.91 7.46
C GLN A 116 -4.17 -18.77 8.44
N LEU A 117 -3.16 -18.18 9.07
CA LEU A 117 -2.34 -18.80 10.11
C LEU A 117 -2.58 -18.10 11.47
N PRO A 118 -2.16 -18.73 12.58
CA PRO A 118 -2.14 -18.08 13.90
C PRO A 118 -1.32 -16.80 13.90
N GLU A 119 -1.57 -15.92 14.87
CA GLU A 119 -0.78 -14.71 15.08
C GLU A 119 0.70 -15.04 15.27
N ALA A 120 1.57 -14.28 14.62
CA ALA A 120 3.01 -14.55 14.62
C ALA A 120 3.75 -13.86 15.77
N LEU A 121 3.35 -12.62 16.10
CA LEU A 121 3.96 -11.81 17.18
C LEU A 121 2.85 -11.14 18.00
N ALA A 122 2.98 -11.18 19.33
CA ALA A 122 2.08 -10.56 20.30
C ALA A 122 2.84 -9.53 21.14
N PRO A 123 2.21 -8.52 21.79
CA PRO A 123 2.89 -7.58 22.69
C PRO A 123 3.23 -8.24 24.05
N ASP A 124 4.26 -9.09 24.06
CA ASP A 124 4.63 -9.98 25.17
C ASP A 124 6.06 -9.79 25.70
N ALA A 125 6.80 -8.80 25.19
CA ALA A 125 8.11 -8.38 25.72
C ALA A 125 8.01 -7.03 26.41
N HIS A 126 8.94 -6.76 27.33
CA HIS A 126 8.97 -5.52 28.11
C HIS A 126 9.11 -4.25 27.24
N TYR A 127 9.66 -4.38 26.04
CA TYR A 127 9.93 -3.29 25.13
C TYR A 127 8.88 -3.14 24.01
N ASP A 128 7.88 -4.02 23.95
CA ASP A 128 6.77 -3.99 22.98
C ASP A 128 5.39 -4.17 23.62
N SER A 129 5.28 -3.88 24.92
CA SER A 129 4.05 -4.03 25.72
C SER A 129 2.85 -3.21 25.23
N ASP A 130 3.10 -2.12 24.51
CA ASP A 130 2.07 -1.25 23.93
C ASP A 130 1.94 -1.43 22.41
N GLY A 131 2.59 -2.45 21.83
CA GLY A 131 2.42 -2.81 20.44
C GLY A 131 3.64 -3.40 19.76
N VAL A 132 3.38 -4.37 18.88
CA VAL A 132 4.32 -4.88 17.87
C VAL A 132 4.02 -4.14 16.56
N PHE A 133 4.69 -3.02 16.35
CA PHE A 133 4.54 -2.17 15.17
C PHE A 133 5.24 -2.76 13.96
N SER A 134 5.21 -2.03 12.83
CA SER A 134 5.60 -2.54 11.53
C SER A 134 7.08 -2.90 11.42
N GLY A 135 7.37 -3.74 10.42
CA GLY A 135 8.70 -4.30 10.22
C GLY A 135 8.82 -5.14 8.97
N SER A 136 10.00 -5.71 8.77
CA SER A 136 10.38 -6.42 7.55
C SER A 136 11.17 -7.69 7.85
N ALA A 137 11.09 -8.64 6.93
CA ALA A 137 11.87 -9.87 6.97
C ALA A 137 13.11 -9.77 6.10
N THR A 138 14.21 -10.35 6.58
CA THR A 138 15.44 -10.55 5.82
C THR A 138 15.75 -12.05 5.77
N LEU A 139 15.94 -12.61 4.58
CA LEU A 139 16.56 -13.92 4.43
C LEU A 139 18.07 -13.79 4.63
N LEU A 140 18.57 -14.37 5.71
CA LEU A 140 20.00 -14.40 6.00
C LEU A 140 20.75 -15.24 4.98
N LYS A 141 22.08 -15.09 4.89
CA LYS A 141 22.90 -15.81 3.89
C LYS A 141 22.85 -17.32 4.04
N ASN A 142 22.52 -17.82 5.23
CA ASN A 142 22.30 -19.24 5.51
C ASN A 142 20.87 -19.72 5.18
N GLY A 143 19.99 -18.84 4.68
CA GLY A 143 18.60 -19.12 4.34
C GLY A 143 17.59 -18.95 5.47
N THR A 144 18.05 -18.65 6.69
CA THR A 144 17.15 -18.42 7.85
C THR A 144 16.44 -17.07 7.71
N PRO A 145 15.10 -16.99 7.81
CA PRO A 145 14.41 -15.71 7.87
C PRO A 145 14.60 -15.06 9.25
N ALA A 146 14.77 -13.74 9.27
CA ALA A 146 14.86 -12.92 10.46
C ALA A 146 13.92 -11.71 10.32
N ILE A 147 13.07 -11.46 11.31
CA ILE A 147 12.16 -10.31 11.33
C ILE A 147 12.74 -9.24 12.24
N LEU A 148 12.95 -8.04 11.69
CA LEU A 148 13.07 -6.83 12.49
C LEU A 148 11.73 -6.11 12.49
N TYR A 149 11.32 -5.65 13.66
CA TYR A 149 10.06 -4.94 13.86
C TYR A 149 10.24 -3.82 14.88
N THR A 150 9.32 -2.88 14.92
CA THR A 150 9.32 -1.85 15.96
C THR A 150 8.52 -2.30 17.17
N GLY A 151 9.17 -2.37 18.34
CA GLY A 151 8.49 -2.53 19.62
C GLY A 151 8.12 -1.18 20.20
N VAL A 152 6.90 -1.06 20.74
CA VAL A 152 6.40 0.17 21.37
C VAL A 152 6.08 -0.07 22.83
N SER A 153 6.54 0.84 23.68
CA SER A 153 6.25 0.83 25.12
C SER A 153 6.02 2.25 25.64
N ARG A 154 5.07 2.40 26.55
CA ARG A 154 4.75 3.69 27.16
C ARG A 154 5.61 3.93 28.39
N TYR A 155 6.35 5.03 28.40
CA TYR A 155 7.09 5.48 29.57
C TYR A 155 6.27 6.53 30.31
N ALA A 156 5.59 6.11 31.38
CA ALA A 156 4.71 6.98 32.16
C ALA A 156 5.41 8.23 32.72
N GLU A 157 6.68 8.11 33.11
CA GLU A 157 7.51 9.20 33.62
C GLU A 157 7.74 10.31 32.56
N LEU A 158 7.81 9.92 31.29
CA LEU A 158 8.06 10.82 30.16
C LEU A 158 6.78 11.24 29.43
N GLN A 159 5.62 10.68 29.82
CA GLN A 159 4.34 10.83 29.13
C GLN A 159 4.47 10.62 27.60
N SER A 160 5.34 9.68 27.20
CA SER A 160 5.69 9.45 25.80
C SER A 160 5.82 7.97 25.51
N TYR A 161 5.64 7.61 24.24
CA TYR A 161 5.94 6.28 23.74
C TYR A 161 7.39 6.23 23.27
N TYR A 162 8.04 5.10 23.54
CA TYR A 162 9.36 4.80 23.01
C TYR A 162 9.21 3.70 21.97
N GLN A 163 9.87 3.93 20.84
CA GLN A 163 9.94 3.03 19.72
C GLN A 163 11.38 2.50 19.64
N VAL A 164 11.50 1.18 19.70
CA VAL A 164 12.78 0.46 19.64
C VAL A 164 12.68 -0.63 18.59
N GLN A 165 13.80 -1.19 18.14
CA GLN A 165 13.76 -2.25 17.14
C GLN A 165 13.98 -3.60 17.81
N GLY A 166 13.03 -4.51 17.65
CA GLY A 166 13.10 -5.91 18.08
C GLY A 166 13.64 -6.82 16.99
N LEU A 167 14.07 -8.02 17.38
CA LEU A 167 14.44 -9.11 16.48
C LEU A 167 13.65 -10.35 16.86
N ALA A 168 12.98 -10.96 15.89
CA ALA A 168 12.30 -12.24 16.03
C ALA A 168 12.84 -13.24 15.01
N MET A 169 13.08 -14.47 15.47
CA MET A 169 13.55 -15.59 14.65
C MET A 169 12.52 -16.71 14.68
N PRO A 170 12.35 -17.49 13.60
CA PRO A 170 11.44 -18.63 13.60
C PRO A 170 11.90 -19.67 14.62
N ALA A 171 10.98 -20.18 15.44
CA ALA A 171 11.29 -21.20 16.45
C ALA A 171 11.81 -22.50 15.82
N ASN A 172 11.30 -22.86 14.63
CA ASN A 172 11.69 -24.06 13.91
C ASN A 172 11.47 -23.95 12.39
N ALA A 173 12.24 -23.09 11.71
CA ALA A 173 12.16 -22.92 10.26
C ALA A 173 12.47 -24.18 9.45
N SER A 174 13.15 -25.17 10.04
CA SER A 174 13.52 -26.38 9.32
C SER A 174 12.38 -27.38 9.22
N SER A 175 11.51 -27.47 10.23
CA SER A 175 10.41 -28.45 10.25
C SER A 175 9.00 -27.84 10.17
N ASP A 176 8.83 -26.52 10.33
CA ASP A 176 7.55 -25.85 10.13
C ASP A 176 7.61 -24.96 8.89
N PRO A 177 7.21 -25.45 7.70
CA PRO A 177 7.25 -24.66 6.46
C PRO A 177 6.30 -23.46 6.52
N LEU A 178 5.29 -23.48 7.40
CA LEU A 178 4.35 -22.38 7.59
C LEU A 178 4.87 -21.28 8.54
N LEU A 179 6.02 -21.49 9.20
CA LEU A 179 6.66 -20.52 10.10
C LEU A 179 5.70 -19.91 11.15
N ARG A 180 4.91 -20.75 11.82
CA ARG A 180 3.82 -20.31 12.72
C ARG A 180 4.31 -19.75 14.05
N HIS A 181 5.51 -20.12 14.48
CA HIS A 181 6.04 -19.74 15.79
C HIS A 181 7.35 -18.97 15.67
N TRP A 182 7.40 -17.82 16.33
CA TRP A 182 8.55 -16.91 16.36
C TRP A 182 9.03 -16.69 17.79
N VAL A 183 10.34 -16.59 17.95
CA VAL A 183 11.02 -16.34 19.23
C VAL A 183 11.66 -14.96 19.16
N LYS A 184 11.22 -14.08 20.05
CA LYS A 184 11.82 -12.75 20.21
C LYS A 184 13.11 -12.82 21.00
N ARG A 185 14.02 -11.91 20.68
CA ARG A 185 15.19 -11.66 21.51
C ARG A 185 14.74 -11.02 22.84
N PRO A 186 15.38 -11.32 23.99
CA PRO A 186 14.96 -10.76 25.28
C PRO A 186 15.01 -9.22 25.37
N ASP A 187 15.98 -8.61 24.68
CA ASP A 187 16.20 -7.16 24.66
C ASP A 187 16.06 -6.61 23.23
N PRO A 188 15.71 -5.32 23.04
CA PRO A 188 15.63 -4.71 21.72
C PRO A 188 17.00 -4.61 21.04
N ILE A 189 17.08 -4.98 19.77
CA ILE A 189 18.32 -5.02 18.98
C ILE A 189 18.88 -3.65 18.63
N ILE A 190 17.99 -2.65 18.52
CA ILE A 190 18.38 -1.24 18.46
C ILE A 190 17.51 -0.50 19.50
N PRO A 191 18.07 -0.20 20.69
CA PRO A 191 17.31 0.37 21.81
C PRO A 191 17.10 1.89 21.70
N LEU A 192 17.86 2.57 20.83
CA LEU A 192 17.86 4.02 20.76
C LEU A 192 17.67 4.51 19.32
N ALA A 193 16.91 5.60 19.17
CA ALA A 193 16.89 6.40 17.96
C ALA A 193 18.30 6.91 17.62
N PRO A 194 18.59 7.21 16.35
CA PRO A 194 19.88 7.78 15.98
C PRO A 194 20.08 9.15 16.66
N PRO A 195 21.33 9.63 16.80
CA PRO A 195 21.58 10.96 17.35
C PRO A 195 20.78 12.05 16.62
N GLY A 196 20.12 12.93 17.38
CA GLY A 196 19.19 13.96 16.84
C GLY A 196 17.79 13.45 16.48
N GLY A 197 17.56 12.14 16.54
CA GLY A 197 16.28 11.50 16.25
C GLY A 197 15.37 11.39 17.47
N SER A 198 14.06 11.42 17.24
CA SER A 198 13.05 11.27 18.28
C SER A 198 12.75 9.80 18.59
N HIS A 199 12.77 9.41 19.88
CA HIS A 199 12.41 8.05 20.30
C HIS A 199 10.92 7.72 20.14
N ALA A 200 10.04 8.71 20.07
CA ALA A 200 8.62 8.52 19.78
C ALA A 200 8.35 8.42 18.26
N GLN A 201 9.36 8.74 17.46
CA GLN A 201 9.31 8.83 16.01
C GLN A 201 10.57 8.13 15.46
N PHE A 202 10.64 6.81 15.62
CA PHE A 202 11.73 5.94 15.14
C PHE A 202 11.24 4.51 14.90
N ARG A 203 10.82 4.18 13.68
CA ARG A 203 10.10 2.93 13.40
C ARG A 203 10.22 2.40 11.97
N ASP A 204 9.68 1.22 11.78
CA ASP A 204 9.47 0.53 10.51
C ASP A 204 10.78 0.15 9.80
N PRO A 205 11.59 -0.73 10.41
CA PRO A 205 12.78 -1.26 9.78
C PRO A 205 12.45 -1.94 8.44
N THR A 206 13.22 -1.57 7.43
CA THR A 206 13.21 -2.14 6.07
C THR A 206 13.77 -3.57 6.01
N THR A 207 13.58 -4.23 4.86
CA THR A 207 14.32 -5.45 4.54
C THR A 207 15.80 -5.13 4.41
N ALA A 208 16.67 -5.86 5.10
CA ALA A 208 18.09 -5.61 5.04
C ALA A 208 18.72 -6.15 3.73
N THR A 209 19.58 -5.33 3.11
CA THR A 209 20.32 -5.70 1.90
C THR A 209 21.71 -6.21 2.27
N TRP A 210 22.10 -7.37 1.74
CA TRP A 210 23.46 -7.89 1.88
C TRP A 210 24.42 -7.26 0.85
N VAL A 211 25.53 -6.71 1.32
CA VAL A 211 26.59 -6.10 0.49
C VAL A 211 27.91 -6.85 0.72
N PRO A 212 28.45 -7.55 -0.31
CA PRO A 212 29.75 -8.22 -0.21
C PRO A 212 30.92 -7.26 0.02
N ALA A 213 31.91 -7.65 0.81
CA ALA A 213 33.15 -6.91 1.01
C ALA A 213 33.99 -6.88 -0.28
N GLY A 214 34.66 -5.76 -0.55
CA GLY A 214 35.47 -5.56 -1.76
C GLY A 214 34.68 -5.48 -3.07
N GLY A 215 33.35 -5.54 -3.04
CA GLY A 215 32.49 -5.21 -4.18
C GLY A 215 32.54 -3.70 -4.50
N LYS A 216 32.01 -3.30 -5.66
CA LYS A 216 31.96 -1.87 -6.07
C LYS A 216 31.32 -0.96 -5.01
N ASP A 217 30.41 -1.51 -4.22
CA ASP A 217 29.65 -0.79 -3.19
C ASP A 217 30.01 -1.23 -1.75
N GLY A 218 30.98 -2.13 -1.56
CA GLY A 218 31.24 -2.78 -0.26
C GLY A 218 32.41 -2.21 0.56
N PRO A 219 32.47 -2.47 1.88
CA PRO A 219 33.62 -2.11 2.70
C PRO A 219 34.93 -2.72 2.18
N ALA A 220 36.03 -1.99 2.33
CA ALA A 220 37.36 -2.48 1.95
C ALA A 220 37.70 -3.76 2.73
N SER A 221 38.11 -4.82 2.03
CA SER A 221 38.56 -6.05 2.66
C SER A 221 39.90 -5.80 3.37
N SER A 222 39.95 -5.89 4.70
CA SER A 222 41.24 -5.99 5.41
C SER A 222 41.85 -7.37 5.13
N SER A 223 42.89 -7.40 4.30
CA SER A 223 43.68 -8.61 4.07
C SER A 223 44.52 -8.92 5.30
N SER A 224 44.27 -10.04 5.99
CA SER A 224 45.30 -10.94 6.55
C SER A 224 44.69 -12.06 7.42
N ALA A 225 44.11 -13.08 6.79
CA ALA A 225 44.19 -14.47 7.25
C ALA A 225 43.55 -15.37 6.20
N GLY A 226 44.27 -16.40 5.75
CA GLY A 226 43.76 -17.40 4.82
C GLY A 226 42.56 -18.13 5.42
N GLY A 227 41.40 -17.91 4.83
CA GLY A 227 40.16 -18.62 5.12
C GLY A 227 39.09 -18.10 4.16
N THR A 228 38.46 -18.99 3.41
CA THR A 228 37.32 -18.67 2.54
C THR A 228 36.13 -18.26 3.40
N SER A 229 36.02 -16.98 3.77
CA SER A 229 34.85 -16.43 4.46
C SER A 229 34.11 -15.44 3.58
N SER A 230 32.78 -15.54 3.63
CA SER A 230 31.78 -14.66 3.04
C SER A 230 31.82 -13.26 3.67
N ALA A 231 32.92 -12.52 3.49
CA ALA A 231 33.06 -11.17 4.01
C ALA A 231 32.02 -10.25 3.33
N GLY A 232 31.14 -9.64 4.12
CA GLY A 232 30.09 -8.72 3.68
C GLY A 232 29.23 -8.30 4.86
N ASN A 233 28.44 -7.25 4.70
CA ASN A 233 27.63 -6.66 5.76
C ASN A 233 26.18 -6.46 5.28
N TYR A 234 25.25 -6.46 6.23
CA TYR A 234 23.85 -6.12 6.01
C TYR A 234 23.62 -4.63 6.22
N PHE A 235 22.79 -4.03 5.39
CA PHE A 235 22.36 -2.64 5.51
C PHE A 235 20.84 -2.54 5.58
N MET A 236 20.35 -1.80 6.56
CA MET A 236 18.93 -1.57 6.82
C MET A 236 18.68 -0.07 6.98
N ALA A 237 17.53 0.42 6.54
CA ALA A 237 17.04 1.74 6.90
C ALA A 237 15.81 1.67 7.82
N ILE A 238 15.64 2.68 8.66
CA ILE A 238 14.53 2.82 9.61
C ILE A 238 13.98 4.24 9.47
N GLY A 239 12.66 4.38 9.43
CA GLY A 239 11.98 5.67 9.44
C GLY A 239 12.26 6.44 10.72
N VAL A 240 12.62 7.71 10.61
CA VAL A 240 12.93 8.56 11.76
C VAL A 240 12.50 10.00 11.48
N GLN A 241 12.05 10.69 12.53
CA GLN A 241 12.00 12.14 12.54
C GLN A 241 13.34 12.64 13.07
N LEU A 242 14.13 13.24 12.19
CA LEU A 242 15.44 13.80 12.49
C LEU A 242 15.35 15.32 12.36
N GLU A 243 15.59 16.06 13.44
CA GLU A 243 15.57 17.54 13.43
C GLU A 243 14.29 18.13 12.79
N CYS A 244 13.12 17.56 13.13
CA CYS A 244 11.83 17.94 12.54
C CYS A 244 11.73 17.73 11.02
N GLN A 245 12.42 16.73 10.48
CA GLN A 245 12.29 16.27 9.10
C GLN A 245 12.10 14.75 9.05
N GLY A 246 11.24 14.30 8.14
CA GLY A 246 11.14 12.87 7.82
C GLY A 246 12.41 12.38 7.14
N ALA A 247 12.95 11.27 7.62
CA ALA A 247 14.18 10.68 7.09
C ALA A 247 14.18 9.15 7.23
N ALA A 248 15.08 8.51 6.48
CA ALA A 248 15.42 7.12 6.64
C ALA A 248 16.87 6.99 7.16
N ALA A 249 17.02 6.59 8.40
CA ALA A 249 18.31 6.37 9.06
C ALA A 249 18.90 5.02 8.65
N LEU A 250 20.15 5.02 8.17
CA LEU A 250 20.87 3.83 7.71
C LEU A 250 21.63 3.17 8.87
N TYR A 251 21.53 1.85 8.94
CA TYR A 251 22.20 0.98 9.90
C TYR A 251 22.95 -0.13 9.18
N GLU A 252 24.08 -0.55 9.76
CA GLU A 252 24.93 -1.65 9.28
C GLU A 252 25.02 -2.75 10.34
N SER A 253 24.97 -4.01 9.90
CA SER A 253 25.24 -5.19 10.72
C SER A 253 26.24 -6.12 10.03
N GLY A 254 27.04 -6.84 10.81
CA GLY A 254 27.91 -7.89 10.29
C GLY A 254 27.14 -9.14 9.87
N PRO A 255 27.82 -10.19 9.38
CA PRO A 255 27.19 -11.44 8.95
C PRO A 255 26.39 -12.18 10.04
N ALA A 256 26.70 -11.92 11.31
CA ALA A 256 26.01 -12.53 12.46
C ALA A 256 24.60 -11.96 12.68
N PHE A 257 24.29 -10.78 12.14
CA PHE A 257 22.96 -10.14 12.21
C PHE A 257 22.46 -9.87 13.65
N ASP A 258 23.38 -9.74 14.61
CA ASP A 258 23.10 -9.68 16.05
C ASP A 258 23.30 -8.29 16.68
N ALA A 259 24.02 -7.40 15.99
CA ALA A 259 24.26 -6.02 16.39
C ALA A 259 24.20 -5.07 15.18
N TRP A 260 23.64 -3.87 15.40
CA TRP A 260 23.47 -2.85 14.36
C TRP A 260 24.10 -1.54 14.77
N THR A 261 24.78 -0.88 13.82
CA THR A 261 25.41 0.42 14.05
C THR A 261 24.86 1.46 13.09
N TYR A 262 24.46 2.62 13.61
CA TYR A 262 24.03 3.76 12.79
C TYR A 262 25.18 4.27 11.90
N ARG A 263 24.84 4.61 10.64
CA ARG A 263 25.79 5.02 9.59
C ARG A 263 25.48 6.36 8.94
N GLY A 264 24.42 7.04 9.36
CA GLY A 264 23.97 8.30 8.78
C GLY A 264 22.60 8.16 8.12
N VAL A 265 22.25 9.14 7.30
CA VAL A 265 20.95 9.21 6.63
C VAL A 265 21.04 8.61 5.22
N LEU A 266 20.18 7.65 4.90
CA LEU A 266 20.05 7.10 3.55
C LEU A 266 19.42 8.15 2.63
N PHE A 267 18.28 8.69 3.04
CA PHE A 267 17.50 9.69 2.31
C PHE A 267 16.62 10.49 3.27
N SER A 268 16.27 11.73 2.93
CA SER A 268 15.46 12.61 3.79
C SER A 268 14.57 13.58 3.01
N LEU A 269 13.65 14.23 3.72
CA LEU A 269 12.85 15.31 3.16
C LEU A 269 13.69 16.52 2.74
N ALA A 270 14.80 16.82 3.44
CA ALA A 270 15.75 17.82 2.97
C ALA A 270 16.34 17.45 1.60
N ALA A 271 16.62 16.17 1.34
CA ALA A 271 17.13 15.69 0.05
C ALA A 271 16.22 16.11 -1.11
N LEU A 272 14.90 16.02 -0.91
CA LEU A 272 13.88 16.36 -1.90
C LEU A 272 13.75 17.87 -2.15
N THR A 273 14.20 18.70 -1.19
CA THR A 273 14.06 20.16 -1.22
C THR A 273 15.38 20.90 -1.52
N ARG A 274 16.53 20.22 -1.45
CA ARG A 274 17.85 20.77 -1.83
C ARG A 274 17.83 21.32 -3.27
N GLY A 275 18.21 22.59 -3.42
CA GLY A 275 18.23 23.31 -4.71
C GLY A 275 17.07 24.29 -4.90
N LYS A 276 16.03 24.27 -4.06
CA LYS A 276 14.91 25.23 -4.09
C LYS A 276 15.13 26.45 -3.19
N SER A 277 16.38 26.89 -2.99
CA SER A 277 16.65 28.14 -2.26
C SER A 277 16.52 29.39 -3.12
N ASN A 278 16.11 29.30 -4.41
CA ASN A 278 15.79 30.48 -5.22
C ASN A 278 15.06 30.25 -6.58
N SER A 279 14.39 29.12 -6.83
CA SER A 279 13.60 28.99 -8.07
C SER A 279 12.41 28.04 -7.91
N THR A 280 11.24 28.59 -8.20
CA THR A 280 9.97 27.97 -8.60
C THR A 280 9.86 26.44 -8.49
N CYS A 281 9.09 25.98 -7.48
CA CYS A 281 8.34 24.73 -7.56
C CYS A 281 7.60 24.70 -8.92
N PRO A 282 7.73 23.65 -9.77
CA PRO A 282 6.95 23.57 -10.99
C PRO A 282 5.47 23.48 -10.63
N ALA A 283 4.67 24.40 -11.16
CA ALA A 283 3.22 24.30 -11.10
C ALA A 283 2.77 23.05 -11.88
N PRO A 284 1.66 22.41 -11.51
CA PRO A 284 1.06 21.33 -12.29
C PRO A 284 0.75 21.74 -13.74
N ASP A 285 0.72 23.04 -14.05
CA ASP A 285 0.33 23.58 -15.34
C ASP A 285 1.44 24.49 -15.89
N GLY A 286 2.17 24.04 -16.91
CA GLY A 286 3.36 24.70 -17.45
C GLY A 286 3.16 26.08 -18.10
N LYS A 287 2.99 27.13 -17.30
CA LYS A 287 3.07 28.54 -17.75
C LYS A 287 4.00 29.36 -16.85
N GLU A 288 5.12 29.83 -17.42
CA GLU A 288 5.91 30.92 -16.84
C GLU A 288 5.21 32.28 -17.01
N PRO A 289 5.29 33.21 -16.05
CA PRO A 289 5.05 34.62 -16.29
C PRO A 289 6.36 35.39 -16.52
N ALA A 290 6.29 36.31 -17.48
CA ALA A 290 7.37 37.20 -17.88
C ALA A 290 7.64 38.32 -16.85
N GLY A 291 8.93 38.60 -16.62
CA GLY A 291 9.54 39.91 -16.33
C GLY A 291 8.89 40.85 -15.31
N GLY A 292 9.54 41.02 -14.15
CA GLY A 292 9.35 42.16 -13.24
C GLY A 292 10.16 42.00 -11.95
N GLU A 293 10.92 43.03 -11.56
CA GLU A 293 11.71 43.09 -10.33
C GLU A 293 10.84 42.89 -9.08
N LEU A 294 11.35 42.11 -8.12
CA LEU A 294 10.70 41.80 -6.84
C LEU A 294 10.80 42.96 -5.83
N PRO A 295 9.70 43.43 -5.23
CA PRO A 295 9.72 43.92 -3.87
C PRO A 295 9.53 42.74 -2.89
N GLY A 296 10.15 42.84 -1.72
CA GLY A 296 10.12 41.79 -0.70
C GLY A 296 8.73 41.39 -0.23
N GLU A 297 8.72 40.22 0.41
CA GLU A 297 7.67 39.59 1.21
C GLU A 297 6.94 38.39 0.58
N ASP A 298 6.94 37.34 1.41
CA ASP A 298 6.01 36.23 1.53
C ASP A 298 6.09 35.02 0.57
N LEU A 299 6.82 34.00 1.00
CA LEU A 299 6.94 32.67 0.38
C LEU A 299 5.76 31.72 0.67
N THR A 300 4.68 32.19 1.32
CA THR A 300 3.54 31.34 1.71
C THR A 300 2.57 30.99 0.59
N SER A 301 2.71 31.55 -0.62
CA SER A 301 1.69 31.42 -1.68
C SER A 301 1.94 30.30 -2.71
N CYS A 302 2.91 29.40 -2.50
CA CYS A 302 3.08 28.21 -3.34
C CYS A 302 2.48 26.97 -2.66
N PRO A 303 1.32 26.43 -3.11
CA PRO A 303 0.63 25.32 -2.45
C PRO A 303 1.40 23.99 -2.45
N ALA A 304 2.49 23.87 -3.22
CA ALA A 304 3.38 22.70 -3.29
C ALA A 304 4.65 22.86 -2.44
N CYS A 305 5.00 24.09 -2.05
CA CYS A 305 6.19 24.41 -1.27
C CYS A 305 5.81 24.85 0.18
N SER A 306 4.58 25.35 0.43
CA SER A 306 4.01 25.53 1.78
C SER A 306 3.63 24.20 2.47
N GLN A 307 3.85 23.08 1.77
CA GLN A 307 3.55 21.71 2.18
C GLN A 307 4.45 21.13 3.27
N PHE A 308 5.49 21.86 3.70
CA PHE A 308 6.58 21.30 4.52
C PHE A 308 6.97 22.19 5.71
N VAL A 309 6.16 23.18 6.08
CA VAL A 309 6.62 24.28 6.95
C VAL A 309 5.96 24.34 8.33
N GLU A 310 4.82 23.69 8.58
CA GLU A 310 4.10 23.89 9.86
C GLU A 310 4.08 22.71 10.85
N ASP A 311 4.32 21.46 10.44
CA ASP A 311 4.38 20.29 11.34
C ASP A 311 5.63 19.45 11.11
N CYS A 312 6.38 19.12 12.17
CA CYS A 312 7.55 18.23 12.09
C CYS A 312 7.13 16.85 11.53
N PRO A 313 7.43 16.49 10.26
CA PRO A 313 6.92 15.28 9.66
C PRO A 313 7.80 14.07 9.99
N MET A 314 7.22 12.88 9.87
CA MET A 314 7.90 11.58 9.97
C MET A 314 7.71 10.81 8.66
N TRP A 315 8.71 10.01 8.26
CA TRP A 315 8.57 9.00 7.21
C TRP A 315 8.30 7.63 7.82
N GLU A 316 7.14 7.07 7.50
CA GLU A 316 6.77 5.72 7.88
C GLU A 316 7.08 4.73 6.77
N CYS A 317 7.25 3.47 7.16
CA CYS A 317 7.45 2.32 6.29
C CYS A 317 8.37 2.63 5.09
N PRO A 318 9.59 3.18 5.28
CA PRO A 318 10.49 3.36 4.17
C PRO A 318 10.77 2.02 3.50
N ASP A 319 11.08 2.05 2.21
CA ASP A 319 11.59 0.89 1.46
C ASP A 319 12.55 1.42 0.40
N TRP A 320 13.62 0.69 0.11
CA TRP A 320 14.47 1.00 -1.04
C TRP A 320 14.84 -0.27 -1.76
N PHE A 321 14.83 -0.19 -3.08
CA PHE A 321 15.08 -1.38 -3.87
C PHE A 321 15.51 -1.09 -5.30
N PRO A 322 16.33 -1.97 -5.90
CA PRO A 322 16.49 -2.00 -7.34
C PRO A 322 15.18 -2.46 -7.99
N VAL A 323 14.83 -1.83 -9.12
CA VAL A 323 13.71 -2.24 -9.96
C VAL A 323 14.22 -3.29 -10.96
N PRO A 324 13.69 -4.54 -10.94
CA PRO A 324 14.15 -5.59 -11.84
C PRO A 324 14.07 -5.20 -13.32
N ALA A 325 15.04 -5.67 -14.12
CA ALA A 325 15.12 -5.46 -15.58
C ALA A 325 15.04 -4.00 -16.07
N SER A 326 15.29 -3.02 -15.19
CA SER A 326 15.20 -1.59 -15.51
C SER A 326 16.45 -0.96 -16.12
N GLY A 327 17.57 -1.70 -16.15
CA GLY A 327 18.86 -1.16 -16.57
C GLY A 327 19.61 -0.35 -15.50
N GLY A 328 19.23 -0.46 -14.23
CA GLY A 328 19.93 0.15 -13.10
C GLY A 328 19.10 1.13 -12.27
N ILE A 329 17.79 1.23 -12.54
CA ILE A 329 16.89 2.08 -11.77
C ILE A 329 16.63 1.46 -10.40
N SER A 330 16.70 2.28 -9.37
CA SER A 330 16.28 1.98 -8.02
C SER A 330 15.17 2.94 -7.59
N ALA A 331 14.29 2.48 -6.72
CA ALA A 331 13.26 3.29 -6.10
C ALA A 331 13.56 3.45 -4.61
N PHE A 332 13.29 4.64 -4.08
CA PHE A 332 13.13 4.86 -2.66
C PHE A 332 11.67 5.23 -2.41
N LYS A 333 11.02 4.49 -1.52
CA LYS A 333 9.62 4.61 -1.13
C LYS A 333 9.55 5.15 0.28
N TYR A 334 8.59 6.03 0.53
CA TYR A 334 8.25 6.49 1.87
C TYR A 334 6.76 6.80 1.97
N SER A 335 6.23 6.68 3.17
CA SER A 335 4.89 7.11 3.52
C SER A 335 5.01 8.39 4.35
N ASP A 336 4.40 9.49 3.92
CA ASP A 336 4.35 10.69 4.75
C ASP A 336 3.22 10.59 5.77
N GLN A 337 3.45 11.00 7.02
CA GLN A 337 2.37 11.35 7.93
C GLN A 337 2.38 12.85 8.12
N VAL A 338 1.29 13.50 7.69
CA VAL A 338 0.99 14.87 8.04
C VAL A 338 -0.37 14.84 8.72
N VAL A 339 -0.39 15.11 10.03
CA VAL A 339 -1.55 14.94 10.92
C VAL A 339 -2.80 15.68 10.43
N ASP A 340 -2.60 16.78 9.69
CA ASP A 340 -3.68 17.65 9.21
C ASP A 340 -4.05 17.43 7.71
N ARG A 341 -3.58 16.36 7.06
CA ARG A 341 -3.90 16.08 5.64
C ARG A 341 -4.91 14.96 5.43
N ARG A 342 -5.90 15.30 4.60
CA ARG A 342 -6.73 14.36 3.82
C ARG A 342 -6.11 14.12 2.45
N PRO A 343 -5.92 12.86 2.01
CA PRO A 343 -5.97 11.62 2.79
C PRO A 343 -4.81 11.45 3.78
N PHE A 344 -5.00 10.54 4.74
CA PHE A 344 -3.99 10.12 5.73
C PHE A 344 -2.76 9.54 5.02
N GLY A 345 -1.80 10.40 4.75
CA GLY A 345 -0.55 10.04 4.12
C GLY A 345 -0.70 9.49 2.70
N LEU A 346 0.34 9.69 1.92
CA LEU A 346 0.42 9.26 0.54
C LEU A 346 1.61 8.33 0.37
N GLU A 347 1.44 7.32 -0.47
CA GLU A 347 2.50 6.36 -0.77
C GLU A 347 3.39 6.90 -1.88
N TRP A 348 4.49 7.53 -1.48
CA TRP A 348 5.40 8.18 -2.40
C TRP A 348 6.57 7.29 -2.80
N TYR A 349 7.09 7.54 -4.00
CA TYR A 349 8.40 7.08 -4.40
C TYR A 349 9.16 8.12 -5.22
N VAL A 350 10.48 7.99 -5.21
CA VAL A 350 11.41 8.65 -6.11
C VAL A 350 12.32 7.64 -6.78
N LEU A 351 12.80 7.95 -7.98
CA LEU A 351 13.69 7.08 -8.74
C LEU A 351 15.13 7.61 -8.74
N SER A 352 16.05 6.67 -8.84
CA SER A 352 17.48 6.90 -9.03
C SER A 352 18.04 5.96 -10.09
N ASP A 353 18.92 6.46 -10.95
CA ASP A 353 19.80 5.61 -11.77
C ASP A 353 21.22 5.47 -11.18
N SER A 354 21.44 6.07 -10.00
CA SER A 354 22.73 6.08 -9.33
C SER A 354 22.85 4.93 -8.33
N PRO A 355 23.98 4.21 -8.32
CA PRO A 355 24.20 3.15 -7.34
C PRO A 355 24.35 3.73 -5.92
N LEU A 356 23.86 2.99 -4.92
CA LEU A 356 24.09 3.30 -3.51
C LEU A 356 25.53 2.97 -3.12
N ASN A 357 26.29 3.98 -2.70
CA ASN A 357 27.68 3.79 -2.27
C ASN A 357 27.77 3.53 -0.74
N PHE A 358 27.51 2.28 -0.33
CA PHE A 358 27.62 1.88 1.09
C PHE A 358 29.06 1.95 1.62
N ALA A 359 30.06 1.71 0.76
CA ALA A 359 31.49 1.78 1.09
C ALA A 359 31.90 3.16 1.65
N SER A 360 31.24 4.23 1.22
CA SER A 360 31.49 5.58 1.74
C SER A 360 31.21 5.72 3.24
N ARG A 361 30.35 4.87 3.81
CA ARG A 361 29.93 4.88 5.22
C ARG A 361 30.46 3.70 6.05
N ALA A 362 30.75 2.57 5.41
CA ALA A 362 31.14 1.36 6.12
C ALA A 362 32.42 1.56 6.96
N GLY A 363 32.39 1.12 8.22
CA GLY A 363 33.53 1.23 9.16
C GLY A 363 33.88 2.64 9.65
N LYS A 364 33.14 3.68 9.25
CA LYS A 364 33.31 5.05 9.77
C LYS A 364 32.40 5.30 10.98
N PRO A 365 32.83 6.11 11.96
CA PRO A 365 31.94 6.54 13.03
C PRO A 365 30.76 7.35 12.46
N PRO A 366 29.58 7.31 13.09
CA PRO A 366 28.46 8.14 12.69
C PRO A 366 28.82 9.63 12.78
N PRO A 367 28.28 10.50 11.90
CA PRO A 367 28.48 11.94 12.01
C PRO A 367 28.00 12.45 13.38
N HIS A 368 28.70 13.45 13.94
CA HIS A 368 28.39 13.98 15.27
C HIS A 368 27.05 14.72 15.29
N ALA A 369 26.29 14.53 16.38
CA ALA A 369 24.92 15.02 16.58
C ALA A 369 24.76 16.55 16.53
N ASP A 370 25.85 17.31 16.69
CA ASP A 370 25.83 18.77 16.91
C ASP A 370 26.31 19.55 15.68
N SER A 371 26.18 18.97 14.49
CA SER A 371 26.67 19.57 13.25
C SER A 371 25.64 19.46 12.13
N SER A 372 25.62 20.47 11.25
CA SER A 372 24.96 20.43 9.93
C SER A 372 25.38 19.23 9.06
N ALA A 373 26.33 18.42 9.53
CA ALA A 373 26.80 17.18 8.93
C ALA A 373 25.90 15.95 9.19
N ALA A 374 24.84 16.04 10.00
CA ALA A 374 23.83 14.97 10.07
C ALA A 374 23.21 14.65 8.69
N HIS A 375 23.12 15.70 7.85
CA HIS A 375 22.65 15.65 6.47
C HIS A 375 23.78 15.67 5.42
N GLU A 376 25.06 15.76 5.81
CA GLU A 376 26.19 15.67 4.86
C GLU A 376 26.30 14.24 4.33
N GLY A 377 26.05 14.03 3.03
CA GLY A 377 26.29 12.77 2.34
C GLY A 377 25.14 11.75 2.35
N GLU A 378 23.88 12.18 2.22
CA GLU A 378 22.79 11.26 1.83
C GLU A 378 23.24 10.34 0.69
N LEU A 379 22.92 9.05 0.79
CA LEU A 379 23.44 8.04 -0.13
C LEU A 379 22.53 7.82 -1.34
N PHE A 380 21.23 8.01 -1.17
CA PHE A 380 20.27 7.90 -2.26
C PHE A 380 20.14 9.25 -2.98
N SER A 381 20.33 9.26 -4.29
CA SER A 381 20.13 10.43 -5.14
C SER A 381 18.82 10.28 -5.89
N ALA A 382 17.81 11.10 -5.58
CA ALA A 382 16.56 11.13 -6.32
C ALA A 382 16.76 11.84 -7.67
N ALA A 383 17.48 11.19 -8.59
CA ALA A 383 17.81 11.73 -9.90
C ALA A 383 17.92 10.62 -10.94
N VAL A 384 17.41 10.90 -12.14
CA VAL A 384 17.54 10.04 -13.32
C VAL A 384 18.12 10.87 -14.46
N GLY A 385 19.16 10.37 -15.13
CA GLY A 385 19.89 11.09 -16.16
C GLY A 385 20.56 12.36 -15.65
N GLY A 386 20.92 12.40 -14.36
CA GLY A 386 21.51 13.58 -13.71
C GLY A 386 20.54 14.73 -13.43
N ARG A 387 19.22 14.52 -13.56
CA ARG A 387 18.19 15.52 -13.24
C ARG A 387 17.40 15.11 -12.00
N PRO A 388 17.04 16.05 -11.10
CA PRO A 388 16.18 15.75 -9.97
C PRO A 388 14.89 15.08 -10.41
N TYR A 389 14.56 13.97 -9.76
CA TYR A 389 13.36 13.20 -10.02
C TYR A 389 12.30 13.55 -8.97
N LEU A 390 11.14 14.01 -9.42
CA LEU A 390 10.05 14.42 -8.53
C LEU A 390 9.35 13.21 -7.91
N PRO A 391 8.90 13.30 -6.66
CA PRO A 391 8.08 12.26 -6.05
C PRO A 391 6.84 11.93 -6.88
N GLN A 392 6.52 10.64 -6.97
CA GLN A 392 5.32 10.13 -7.61
C GLN A 392 4.56 9.20 -6.65
N LEU A 393 3.26 9.03 -6.88
CA LEU A 393 2.41 8.18 -6.06
C LEU A 393 2.45 6.72 -6.54
N PHE A 394 2.45 5.77 -5.59
CA PHE A 394 2.22 4.35 -5.86
C PHE A 394 0.76 4.04 -6.20
N ASP A 395 -0.16 4.79 -5.63
CA ASP A 395 -1.59 4.70 -5.83
C ASP A 395 -2.18 6.08 -5.51
N HIS A 396 -3.14 6.54 -6.30
CA HIS A 396 -3.79 7.85 -6.13
C HIS A 396 -4.96 7.81 -5.15
N GLY A 397 -5.34 6.63 -4.66
CA GLY A 397 -6.48 6.45 -3.78
C GLY A 397 -6.08 6.06 -2.36
N GLU A 398 -6.87 5.19 -1.75
CA GLU A 398 -6.85 4.89 -0.32
C GLU A 398 -5.90 3.73 0.00
N VAL A 399 -4.60 3.96 -0.19
CA VAL A 399 -3.56 2.97 0.13
C VAL A 399 -2.45 3.60 0.95
N TYR A 400 -1.98 2.88 1.97
CA TYR A 400 -0.93 3.34 2.86
C TYR A 400 0.02 2.22 3.33
N ALA A 401 1.10 2.59 4.00
CA ALA A 401 2.08 1.75 4.68
C ALA A 401 2.68 0.64 3.81
N SER A 402 2.87 0.91 2.52
CA SER A 402 3.23 -0.15 1.58
C SER A 402 4.63 -0.73 1.83
N LYS A 403 4.80 -2.01 1.50
CA LYS A 403 6.07 -2.73 1.55
C LYS A 403 6.23 -3.59 0.32
N SER A 404 7.47 -3.90 -0.06
CA SER A 404 7.74 -4.78 -1.19
C SER A 404 8.68 -5.93 -0.84
N SER A 405 8.62 -6.98 -1.67
CA SER A 405 9.46 -8.17 -1.55
C SER A 405 9.88 -8.67 -2.92
N VAL A 406 10.88 -9.55 -2.95
CA VAL A 406 11.36 -10.19 -4.19
C VAL A 406 11.01 -11.66 -4.14
N THR A 407 10.38 -12.14 -5.20
CA THR A 407 10.08 -13.56 -5.38
C THR A 407 11.33 -14.35 -5.75
N SER A 408 11.32 -15.66 -5.57
CA SER A 408 12.37 -16.58 -6.04
C SER A 408 12.54 -16.51 -7.56
N ALA A 409 11.49 -16.14 -8.30
CA ALA A 409 11.52 -15.86 -9.73
C ALA A 409 12.13 -14.48 -10.08
N GLY A 410 12.53 -13.68 -9.09
CA GLY A 410 13.15 -12.37 -9.29
C GLY A 410 12.18 -11.22 -9.58
N GLN A 411 10.87 -11.45 -9.43
CA GLN A 411 9.87 -10.39 -9.55
C GLN A 411 9.82 -9.59 -8.25
N ARG A 412 9.70 -8.27 -8.35
CA ARG A 412 9.39 -7.45 -7.18
C ARG A 412 7.88 -7.31 -7.05
N VAL A 413 7.35 -7.65 -5.87
CA VAL A 413 5.93 -7.59 -5.56
C VAL A 413 5.70 -6.59 -4.44
N TRP A 414 4.68 -5.77 -4.59
CA TRP A 414 4.30 -4.68 -3.71
C TRP A 414 2.96 -4.97 -3.05
N PHE A 415 2.86 -4.62 -1.78
CA PHE A 415 1.70 -4.79 -0.92
C PHE A 415 1.39 -3.45 -0.27
N GLY A 416 0.12 -3.16 -0.02
CA GLY A 416 -0.32 -1.93 0.62
C GLY A 416 -1.62 -2.13 1.38
N TRP A 417 -1.77 -1.39 2.48
CA TRP A 417 -2.98 -1.40 3.27
C TRP A 417 -4.02 -0.48 2.64
N ALA A 418 -5.17 -1.05 2.25
CA ALA A 418 -6.36 -0.30 1.91
C ALA A 418 -7.15 0.06 3.17
N TYR A 419 -7.01 1.30 3.63
CA TYR A 419 -7.71 1.81 4.81
C TYR A 419 -9.20 2.08 4.53
N GLU A 420 -10.01 2.37 5.55
CA GLU A 420 -11.47 2.57 5.42
C GLU A 420 -11.83 4.06 5.23
N SER A 421 -12.92 4.34 4.50
CA SER A 421 -13.41 5.72 4.26
C SER A 421 -14.94 5.90 4.37
N SER A 422 -15.61 5.08 5.19
CA SER A 422 -17.08 5.03 5.34
C SER A 422 -17.71 6.25 6.05
N THR A 423 -19.01 6.52 5.80
CA THR A 423 -19.88 7.68 6.21
C THR A 423 -19.88 8.13 7.67
N CYS A 424 -19.16 7.48 8.57
CA CYS A 424 -19.12 7.81 10.00
C CYS A 424 -17.70 7.91 10.56
N CYS A 425 -16.70 7.81 9.67
CA CYS A 425 -15.28 7.86 9.99
C CYS A 425 -14.69 9.21 9.63
N ASP A 426 -13.99 9.82 10.58
CA ASP A 426 -12.90 10.70 10.22
C ASP A 426 -11.75 9.83 9.68
N GLU A 427 -11.38 10.12 8.42
CA GLU A 427 -10.18 9.77 7.61
C GLU A 427 -9.60 8.35 7.66
N LEU A 428 -9.48 7.73 8.84
CA LEU A 428 -8.93 6.39 9.04
C LEU A 428 -9.79 5.43 9.85
N CYS A 429 -10.90 5.90 10.43
CA CYS A 429 -11.65 5.13 11.43
C CYS A 429 -10.78 4.55 12.59
N THR A 430 -9.58 5.08 12.87
CA THR A 430 -8.60 4.48 13.82
C THR A 430 -9.16 4.22 15.21
N ASN A 431 -10.05 5.07 15.68
CA ASN A 431 -10.68 4.89 16.99
C ASN A 431 -11.80 3.85 17.01
N GLY A 432 -12.09 3.19 15.89
CA GLY A 432 -13.30 2.41 15.68
C GLY A 432 -14.49 3.33 15.55
N THR A 433 -15.18 3.26 14.43
CA THR A 433 -16.46 3.94 14.32
C THR A 433 -17.57 2.99 14.66
N LEU A 434 -18.73 3.53 15.07
CA LEU A 434 -19.92 2.72 15.22
C LEU A 434 -20.23 1.88 13.96
N PHE A 435 -19.81 2.36 12.79
CA PHE A 435 -19.92 1.62 11.54
C PHE A 435 -18.97 0.42 11.49
N THR A 436 -17.66 0.62 11.62
CA THR A 436 -16.67 -0.47 11.54
C THR A 436 -16.79 -1.46 12.70
N GLU A 437 -17.13 -0.99 13.90
CA GLU A 437 -17.48 -1.84 15.05
C GLU A 437 -18.70 -2.72 14.76
N ALA A 438 -19.72 -2.19 14.07
CA ALA A 438 -20.89 -2.97 13.66
C ALA A 438 -20.57 -4.00 12.57
N LEU A 439 -19.61 -3.73 11.69
CA LEU A 439 -19.11 -4.71 10.73
C LEU A 439 -18.29 -5.81 11.43
N GLY A 440 -17.63 -5.49 12.53
CA GLY A 440 -16.77 -6.39 13.30
C GLY A 440 -15.42 -6.67 12.63
N TRP A 441 -15.07 -5.92 11.59
CA TRP A 441 -13.78 -5.95 10.93
C TRP A 441 -13.44 -4.59 10.30
N GLN A 442 -12.17 -4.34 10.07
CA GLN A 442 -11.66 -3.16 9.37
C GLN A 442 -10.32 -3.48 8.69
N GLY A 443 -10.14 -2.95 7.47
CA GLY A 443 -8.89 -2.98 6.72
C GLY A 443 -8.81 -4.15 5.75
N ALA A 444 -8.10 -3.93 4.65
CA ALA A 444 -7.75 -4.96 3.69
C ALA A 444 -6.35 -4.68 3.14
N GLN A 445 -5.70 -5.68 2.55
CA GLN A 445 -4.55 -5.49 1.69
C GLN A 445 -5.02 -5.38 0.24
N VAL A 446 -4.44 -4.47 -0.54
CA VAL A 446 -4.59 -4.46 -2.01
C VAL A 446 -4.07 -5.78 -2.59
N LEU A 447 -4.53 -6.17 -3.79
CA LEU A 447 -3.95 -7.33 -4.46
C LEU A 447 -2.44 -7.12 -4.66
N PRO A 448 -1.60 -8.13 -4.43
CA PRO A 448 -0.16 -7.98 -4.63
C PRO A 448 0.14 -7.55 -6.07
N ARG A 449 0.99 -6.52 -6.22
CA ARG A 449 1.27 -5.90 -7.51
C ARG A 449 2.72 -6.12 -7.93
N VAL A 450 2.95 -6.57 -9.15
CA VAL A 450 4.31 -6.65 -9.71
C VAL A 450 4.78 -5.23 -10.04
N VAL A 451 5.98 -4.88 -9.58
CA VAL A 451 6.62 -3.59 -9.84
C VAL A 451 7.60 -3.72 -11.00
N THR A 452 7.35 -2.97 -12.08
CA THR A 452 8.28 -2.86 -13.22
C THR A 452 8.56 -1.40 -13.54
N TYR A 453 9.54 -1.14 -14.41
CA TYR A 453 9.88 0.20 -14.86
C TYR A 453 9.37 0.44 -16.28
N ASP A 454 8.71 1.57 -16.49
CA ASP A 454 8.39 2.08 -17.82
C ASP A 454 9.39 3.15 -18.23
N ALA A 455 10.23 2.82 -19.21
CA ALA A 455 11.24 3.75 -19.73
C ALA A 455 10.63 4.89 -20.54
N ASP A 456 9.47 4.69 -21.19
CA ASP A 456 8.86 5.70 -22.07
C ASP A 456 8.32 6.88 -21.26
N THR A 457 7.69 6.58 -20.12
CA THR A 457 7.14 7.60 -19.22
C THR A 457 8.02 7.84 -17.98
N GLN A 458 9.14 7.11 -17.88
CA GLN A 458 10.07 7.13 -16.75
C GLN A 458 9.37 6.98 -15.39
N GLN A 459 8.47 6.01 -15.22
CA GLN A 459 7.72 5.78 -13.96
C GLN A 459 7.65 4.29 -13.61
N LEU A 460 7.19 3.97 -12.40
CA LEU A 460 6.89 2.58 -12.05
C LEU A 460 5.54 2.14 -12.61
N LEU A 461 5.48 0.94 -13.18
CA LEU A 461 4.23 0.26 -13.48
C LEU A 461 3.90 -0.71 -12.36
N LEU A 462 2.64 -0.71 -11.95
CA LEU A 462 2.12 -1.65 -10.97
C LEU A 462 0.88 -2.32 -11.53
N ASN A 463 0.92 -3.65 -11.63
CA ASN A 463 -0.21 -4.47 -12.06
C ASN A 463 -0.39 -5.64 -11.09
N PRO A 464 -1.63 -6.11 -10.84
CA PRO A 464 -1.85 -7.30 -10.03
C PRO A 464 -1.04 -8.48 -10.56
N VAL A 465 -0.53 -9.31 -9.66
CA VAL A 465 0.16 -10.57 -10.01
C VAL A 465 -0.65 -11.38 -11.02
N GLU A 466 0.03 -12.01 -11.97
CA GLU A 466 -0.62 -12.77 -13.04
C GLU A 466 -1.51 -13.90 -12.49
N ALA A 467 -1.09 -14.50 -11.37
CA ALA A 467 -1.86 -15.50 -10.65
C ALA A 467 -3.27 -15.04 -10.27
N ALA A 468 -3.56 -13.72 -10.20
CA ALA A 468 -4.90 -13.22 -9.90
C ALA A 468 -5.95 -13.68 -10.94
N ALA A 469 -5.51 -14.02 -12.16
CA ALA A 469 -6.38 -14.59 -13.18
C ALA A 469 -6.94 -15.98 -12.81
N SER A 470 -6.31 -16.71 -11.87
CA SER A 470 -6.79 -18.00 -11.38
C SER A 470 -8.08 -17.90 -10.57
N LEU A 471 -8.41 -16.70 -10.05
CA LEU A 471 -9.67 -16.43 -9.36
C LEU A 471 -10.85 -16.27 -10.33
N ARG A 472 -10.62 -16.10 -11.63
CA ARG A 472 -11.69 -15.92 -12.61
C ARG A 472 -12.57 -17.18 -12.67
N GLN A 473 -13.86 -17.01 -12.49
CA GLN A 473 -14.87 -18.05 -12.63
C GLN A 473 -15.63 -17.87 -13.95
N GLU A 474 -16.94 -17.64 -13.89
CA GLU A 474 -17.77 -17.44 -15.07
C GLU A 474 -17.39 -16.14 -15.79
N ARG A 475 -17.22 -16.22 -17.11
CA ARG A 475 -17.07 -15.04 -17.96
C ARG A 475 -18.45 -14.48 -18.28
N LEU A 476 -18.86 -13.47 -17.52
CA LEU A 476 -20.16 -12.80 -17.59
C LEU A 476 -20.36 -11.98 -18.88
N TYR A 477 -19.26 -11.45 -19.45
CA TYR A 477 -19.30 -10.69 -20.70
C TYR A 477 -18.01 -10.90 -21.50
N SER A 478 -18.14 -10.92 -22.84
CA SER A 478 -17.02 -10.88 -23.77
C SER A 478 -17.50 -10.32 -25.11
N GLY A 479 -16.90 -9.21 -25.56
CA GLY A 479 -17.30 -8.61 -26.84
C GLY A 479 -16.65 -7.26 -27.11
N ASP A 480 -16.87 -6.78 -28.34
CA ASP A 480 -16.40 -5.47 -28.80
C ASP A 480 -17.56 -4.47 -28.81
N LEU A 481 -17.27 -3.25 -28.34
CA LEU A 481 -18.17 -2.12 -28.28
C LEU A 481 -17.64 -1.02 -29.17
N ALA A 482 -18.49 -0.47 -30.03
CA ALA A 482 -18.13 0.66 -30.89
C ALA A 482 -18.90 1.90 -30.46
N PHE A 483 -18.17 2.92 -29.99
CA PHE A 483 -18.71 4.21 -29.64
C PHE A 483 -18.31 5.27 -30.69
N ARG A 484 -19.28 6.04 -31.18
CA ARG A 484 -19.15 7.12 -32.17
C ARG A 484 -19.86 8.38 -31.68
N GLY A 485 -19.14 9.49 -31.61
CA GLY A 485 -19.68 10.77 -31.14
C GLY A 485 -19.76 10.85 -29.62
N SER A 486 -20.83 11.47 -29.11
CA SER A 486 -20.93 11.89 -27.70
C SER A 486 -22.00 11.14 -26.91
N GLY A 487 -21.75 10.95 -25.61
CA GLY A 487 -22.75 10.50 -24.63
C GLY A 487 -23.25 9.06 -24.83
N GLN A 488 -22.41 8.15 -25.32
CA GLN A 488 -22.81 6.76 -25.55
C GLN A 488 -22.43 5.86 -24.37
N SER A 489 -23.26 4.86 -24.10
CA SER A 489 -23.01 3.85 -23.07
C SER A 489 -23.53 2.47 -23.47
N SER A 490 -22.96 1.43 -22.87
CA SER A 490 -23.38 0.04 -23.05
C SER A 490 -23.24 -0.73 -21.73
N VAL A 491 -24.31 -1.40 -21.32
CA VAL A 491 -24.32 -2.23 -20.11
C VAL A 491 -23.68 -3.58 -20.44
N LEU A 492 -22.65 -3.97 -19.68
CA LEU A 492 -21.99 -5.27 -19.83
C LEU A 492 -22.63 -6.32 -18.92
N VAL A 493 -22.85 -5.92 -17.66
CA VAL A 493 -23.54 -6.70 -16.63
C VAL A 493 -24.51 -5.77 -15.91
N GLY A 494 -25.79 -6.15 -15.82
CA GLY A 494 -26.83 -5.32 -15.22
C GLY A 494 -26.90 -5.43 -13.69
N SER A 495 -27.08 -4.30 -13.01
CA SER A 495 -27.39 -4.24 -11.57
C SER A 495 -28.89 -4.52 -11.33
N SER A 496 -29.33 -5.77 -11.51
CA SER A 496 -30.72 -6.12 -11.22
C SER A 496 -30.95 -6.33 -9.73
N ALA A 497 -32.05 -5.81 -9.19
CA ALA A 497 -32.49 -5.98 -7.80
C ALA A 497 -33.20 -7.32 -7.53
N ALA A 498 -33.26 -8.21 -8.52
CA ALA A 498 -33.97 -9.48 -8.43
C ALA A 498 -33.24 -10.53 -9.28
N ALA A 499 -32.15 -11.04 -8.74
CA ALA A 499 -31.76 -12.39 -9.06
C ALA A 499 -32.93 -13.32 -8.64
N ALA A 500 -33.12 -14.49 -9.27
CA ALA A 500 -34.09 -15.47 -8.79
C ALA A 500 -33.88 -15.69 -7.28
N ALA A 501 -34.93 -16.07 -6.53
CA ALA A 501 -34.88 -16.19 -5.06
C ALA A 501 -33.71 -17.05 -4.51
N ASP A 502 -33.03 -17.80 -5.38
CA ASP A 502 -31.90 -18.70 -5.08
C ASP A 502 -30.52 -18.25 -5.63
N SER A 503 -30.38 -17.11 -6.31
CA SER A 503 -29.09 -16.65 -6.88
C SER A 503 -28.42 -15.56 -6.03
N LYS A 504 -27.15 -15.78 -5.66
CA LYS A 504 -26.33 -14.85 -4.86
C LYS A 504 -26.09 -13.53 -5.63
N PRO A 505 -26.20 -12.35 -4.99
CA PRO A 505 -25.85 -11.07 -5.62
C PRO A 505 -24.39 -11.03 -6.09
N LEU A 506 -24.14 -10.56 -7.31
CA LEU A 506 -22.79 -10.37 -7.84
C LEU A 506 -22.15 -9.13 -7.20
N ARG A 507 -21.03 -9.31 -6.51
CA ARG A 507 -20.25 -8.22 -5.88
C ARG A 507 -18.75 -8.35 -6.08
N GLN A 508 -18.34 -9.40 -6.77
CA GLN A 508 -16.94 -9.78 -6.96
C GLN A 508 -16.73 -10.05 -8.44
N PHE A 509 -16.09 -9.11 -9.14
CA PHE A 509 -15.84 -9.25 -10.56
C PHE A 509 -14.66 -8.43 -11.02
N GLU A 510 -14.11 -8.82 -12.17
CA GLU A 510 -13.06 -8.10 -12.87
C GLU A 510 -13.57 -7.64 -14.24
N LEU A 511 -13.36 -6.37 -14.57
CA LEU A 511 -13.38 -5.86 -15.96
C LEU A 511 -11.95 -5.76 -16.47
N LEU A 512 -11.71 -6.30 -17.66
CA LEU A 512 -10.54 -5.99 -18.47
C LEU A 512 -11.00 -5.48 -19.83
N ALA A 513 -10.67 -4.22 -20.15
CA ALA A 513 -10.99 -3.59 -21.40
C ALA A 513 -9.75 -3.05 -22.11
N PHE A 514 -9.69 -3.23 -23.42
CA PHE A 514 -8.70 -2.64 -24.30
C PHE A 514 -9.38 -1.65 -25.23
N LEU A 515 -8.94 -0.40 -25.18
CA LEU A 515 -9.53 0.73 -25.87
C LEU A 515 -8.66 1.13 -27.05
N ASN A 516 -9.28 1.27 -28.21
CA ASN A 516 -8.66 1.78 -29.42
C ASN A 516 -9.38 3.06 -29.83
N LEU A 517 -8.68 4.18 -29.78
CA LEU A 517 -9.17 5.47 -30.27
C LEU A 517 -8.80 5.63 -31.73
N SER A 518 -9.69 6.25 -32.51
CA SER A 518 -9.46 6.60 -33.91
C SER A 518 -10.16 7.90 -34.26
N SER A 519 -9.66 8.62 -35.27
CA SER A 519 -10.36 9.77 -35.85
C SER A 519 -11.58 9.31 -36.64
N SER A 520 -12.68 10.07 -36.57
CA SER A 520 -13.92 9.78 -37.32
C SER A 520 -14.02 10.54 -38.66
N LEU A 521 -13.06 11.42 -38.93
CA LEU A 521 -13.02 12.28 -40.11
C LEU A 521 -12.11 11.68 -41.19
N PRO A 522 -12.38 11.91 -42.49
CA PRO A 522 -11.54 11.40 -43.57
C PRO A 522 -10.10 11.95 -43.48
N PRO A 523 -9.07 11.19 -43.92
CA PRO A 523 -7.63 11.55 -43.79
C PRO A 523 -7.16 12.81 -44.53
N SER A 524 -8.05 13.67 -45.01
CA SER A 524 -7.75 14.62 -46.08
C SER A 524 -7.20 15.98 -45.66
N GLU A 525 -7.06 16.33 -44.37
CA GLU A 525 -6.42 17.59 -43.96
C GLU A 525 -5.70 17.49 -42.60
N GLY A 526 -4.37 17.59 -42.61
CA GLY A 526 -3.55 17.97 -41.46
C GLY A 526 -3.49 17.02 -40.25
N GLN A 527 -2.68 17.41 -39.27
CA GLN A 527 -2.66 16.82 -37.93
C GLN A 527 -4.02 17.04 -37.27
N GLN A 528 -4.75 15.97 -36.96
CA GLN A 528 -6.08 16.06 -36.37
C GLN A 528 -6.00 15.92 -34.86
N ARG A 529 -6.75 16.75 -34.12
CA ARG A 529 -6.80 16.69 -32.65
C ARG A 529 -8.25 16.58 -32.19
N PHE A 530 -8.53 15.63 -31.31
CA PHE A 530 -9.85 15.46 -30.70
C PHE A 530 -9.73 15.12 -29.21
N SER A 531 -10.71 15.58 -28.43
CA SER A 531 -10.82 15.23 -27.01
C SER A 531 -11.64 13.96 -26.85
N PHE A 532 -11.39 13.22 -25.77
CA PHE A 532 -12.17 12.04 -25.44
C PHE A 532 -12.36 11.92 -23.92
N SER A 533 -13.49 11.31 -23.54
CA SER A 533 -13.76 10.73 -22.24
C SER A 533 -14.22 9.30 -22.47
N VAL A 534 -13.56 8.31 -21.86
CA VAL A 534 -13.94 6.90 -22.01
C VAL A 534 -13.68 6.17 -20.70
N GLY A 535 -14.59 5.27 -20.31
CA GLY A 535 -14.32 4.42 -19.16
C GLY A 535 -15.50 3.53 -18.81
N ALA A 536 -15.67 3.31 -17.51
CA ALA A 536 -16.67 2.40 -16.97
C ALA A 536 -17.37 2.99 -15.75
N VAL A 537 -18.60 2.54 -15.51
CA VAL A 537 -19.35 2.86 -14.30
C VAL A 537 -19.70 1.54 -13.61
N VAL A 538 -19.26 1.40 -12.36
CA VAL A 538 -19.69 0.30 -11.48
C VAL A 538 -20.98 0.74 -10.80
N GLU A 539 -22.07 0.05 -11.11
CA GLU A 539 -23.39 0.28 -10.53
C GLU A 539 -23.55 -0.57 -9.28
N MET A 540 -23.75 0.06 -8.13
CA MET A 540 -23.76 -0.58 -6.80
C MET A 540 -25.16 -0.53 -6.16
N GLY A 541 -26.18 -0.86 -6.95
CA GLY A 541 -27.59 -0.74 -6.58
C GLY A 541 -28.27 0.49 -7.20
N ALA A 542 -29.51 0.77 -6.80
CA ALA A 542 -30.38 1.73 -7.52
C ALA A 542 -29.90 3.20 -7.48
N ASN A 543 -29.12 3.59 -6.46
CA ASN A 543 -28.74 4.99 -6.21
C ASN A 543 -27.24 5.13 -5.89
N SER A 544 -26.42 4.14 -6.23
CA SER A 544 -24.99 4.18 -5.93
C SER A 544 -24.16 3.74 -7.11
N SER A 545 -23.16 4.53 -7.45
CA SER A 545 -22.30 4.28 -8.60
C SER A 545 -20.89 4.81 -8.37
N LEU A 546 -19.90 4.13 -8.92
CA LEU A 546 -18.51 4.58 -9.02
C LEU A 546 -18.16 4.77 -10.50
N ALA A 547 -17.86 6.01 -10.91
CA ALA A 547 -17.49 6.29 -12.29
C ALA A 547 -15.98 6.35 -12.46
N ILE A 548 -15.47 5.72 -13.51
CA ILE A 548 -14.05 5.63 -13.85
C ILE A 548 -13.90 6.16 -15.27
N SER A 549 -12.99 7.10 -15.48
CA SER A 549 -12.81 7.75 -16.79
C SER A 549 -11.35 7.99 -17.12
N PHE A 550 -10.99 7.81 -18.39
CA PHE A 550 -9.86 8.46 -19.01
C PHE A 550 -10.34 9.69 -19.74
N ASN A 551 -9.80 10.85 -19.38
CA ASN A 551 -10.08 12.12 -20.04
C ASN A 551 -8.81 12.60 -20.71
N GLY A 552 -8.87 12.94 -21.99
CA GLY A 552 -7.65 13.26 -22.70
C GLY A 552 -7.84 13.87 -24.07
N THR A 553 -6.71 14.07 -24.73
CA THR A 553 -6.61 14.57 -26.09
C THR A 553 -5.80 13.59 -26.92
N CYS A 554 -6.35 13.18 -28.05
CA CYS A 554 -5.64 12.42 -29.09
C CYS A 554 -5.18 13.36 -30.20
N VAL A 555 -4.03 13.04 -30.77
CA VAL A 555 -3.50 13.65 -31.98
C VAL A 555 -3.29 12.53 -33.00
N ASP A 556 -3.89 12.65 -34.16
CA ASP A 556 -3.77 11.70 -35.27
C ASP A 556 -2.97 12.35 -36.39
N ASP A 557 -1.77 11.84 -36.57
CA ASP A 557 -0.92 12.16 -37.70
C ASP A 557 -1.00 10.97 -38.67
N SER A 558 -1.58 11.21 -39.85
CA SER A 558 -1.89 10.22 -40.89
C SER A 558 -0.79 9.20 -41.26
N SER A 559 0.45 9.38 -40.79
CA SER A 559 1.59 8.47 -40.99
C SER A 559 1.85 7.47 -39.84
N ALA A 560 1.42 7.74 -38.61
CA ALA A 560 1.74 6.94 -37.41
C ALA A 560 0.52 6.49 -36.60
N GLY A 561 -0.67 6.97 -36.97
CA GLY A 561 -1.93 6.71 -36.26
C GLY A 561 -2.11 7.59 -35.02
N PRO A 562 -3.23 7.43 -34.31
CA PRO A 562 -3.59 8.27 -33.19
C PRO A 562 -2.70 8.00 -31.97
N ARG A 563 -2.26 9.09 -31.35
CA ARG A 563 -1.40 9.12 -30.17
C ARG A 563 -1.96 10.03 -29.09
N LEU A 564 -1.76 9.67 -27.84
CA LEU A 564 -2.18 10.45 -26.68
C LEU A 564 -1.26 11.66 -26.53
N ALA A 565 -1.84 12.85 -26.56
CA ALA A 565 -1.14 14.11 -26.26
C ALA A 565 -1.29 14.55 -24.80
N GLY A 566 -2.29 14.00 -24.11
CA GLY A 566 -2.54 14.19 -22.68
C GLY A 566 -3.66 13.26 -22.26
N VAL A 567 -3.52 12.62 -21.10
CA VAL A 567 -4.53 11.72 -20.56
C VAL A 567 -4.45 11.75 -19.04
N GLU A 568 -5.62 11.81 -18.43
CA GLU A 568 -5.80 11.71 -16.98
C GLU A 568 -6.75 10.57 -16.70
N MET A 569 -6.51 9.84 -15.62
CA MET A 569 -7.45 8.86 -15.10
C MET A 569 -8.14 9.46 -13.87
N TRP A 570 -9.46 9.35 -13.81
CA TRP A 570 -10.24 9.80 -12.66
C TRP A 570 -11.23 8.72 -12.20
N VAL A 571 -11.36 8.57 -10.89
CA VAL A 571 -12.33 7.72 -10.20
C VAL A 571 -13.20 8.60 -9.31
N ASP A 572 -14.48 8.71 -9.66
CA ASP A 572 -15.45 9.58 -9.00
C ASP A 572 -16.31 8.79 -8.01
N THR A 573 -16.10 9.07 -6.71
CA THR A 573 -16.77 8.45 -5.58
C THR A 573 -17.97 9.25 -5.07
N ARG A 574 -18.30 10.41 -5.67
CA ARG A 574 -19.38 11.30 -5.19
C ARG A 574 -20.77 10.66 -5.17
N ARG A 575 -20.97 9.59 -5.93
CA ARG A 575 -22.21 8.81 -5.99
C ARG A 575 -22.09 7.44 -5.33
N VAL A 576 -20.99 7.15 -4.66
CA VAL A 576 -20.88 5.94 -3.84
C VAL A 576 -21.64 6.23 -2.56
N GLY A 577 -22.85 5.66 -2.42
CA GLY A 577 -23.60 5.75 -1.17
C GLY A 577 -22.75 5.27 -0.01
N GLY A 578 -22.76 5.98 1.12
CA GLY A 578 -21.96 5.60 2.28
C GLY A 578 -20.49 6.08 2.27
N ALA A 579 -20.01 6.82 1.25
CA ALA A 579 -18.71 7.48 1.30
C ALA A 579 -18.76 8.79 2.12
N THR A 580 -17.81 9.03 3.03
CA THR A 580 -17.73 10.33 3.77
C THR A 580 -17.27 11.47 2.89
N GLN A 581 -16.38 11.17 1.95
CA GLN A 581 -15.73 12.16 1.14
C GLN A 581 -16.13 11.90 -0.31
N GLY A 582 -17.05 12.72 -0.82
CA GLY A 582 -17.39 12.72 -2.24
C GLY A 582 -16.20 13.20 -3.06
N ASN A 583 -15.20 12.34 -3.22
CA ASN A 583 -13.90 12.63 -3.78
C ASN A 583 -13.82 12.18 -5.24
N VAL A 584 -12.89 12.81 -5.95
CA VAL A 584 -12.46 12.39 -7.27
C VAL A 584 -10.97 12.11 -7.17
N TRP A 585 -10.60 10.85 -7.37
CA TRP A 585 -9.23 10.38 -7.23
C TRP A 585 -8.58 10.22 -8.59
N GLY A 586 -7.27 10.46 -8.67
CA GLY A 586 -6.49 10.24 -9.89
C GLY A 586 -5.68 11.47 -10.30
N GLY A 587 -5.36 11.55 -11.59
CA GLY A 587 -4.51 12.61 -12.11
C GLY A 587 -3.91 12.30 -13.48
N PRO A 588 -3.04 13.20 -13.97
CA PRO A 588 -2.43 13.09 -15.28
C PRO A 588 -1.39 11.96 -15.34
N VAL A 589 -1.26 11.38 -16.54
CA VAL A 589 -0.16 10.46 -16.86
C VAL A 589 0.94 11.26 -17.54
N THR A 590 2.16 11.18 -17.01
CA THR A 590 3.32 11.73 -17.70
C THR A 590 3.53 10.98 -19.01
N LEU A 591 3.52 11.70 -20.13
CA LEU A 591 3.71 11.14 -21.48
C LEU A 591 5.07 11.54 -22.05
N PRO A 592 5.69 10.69 -22.90
CA PRO A 592 6.85 11.11 -23.68
C PRO A 592 6.45 12.23 -24.66
N ALA A 593 7.45 12.94 -25.19
CA ALA A 593 7.23 14.04 -26.14
C ALA A 593 6.46 13.61 -27.41
N GLU A 594 6.62 12.35 -27.83
CA GLU A 594 5.92 11.78 -28.99
C GLU A 594 4.53 11.22 -28.66
N GLY A 595 4.13 11.24 -27.38
CA GLY A 595 2.90 10.61 -26.89
C GLY A 595 2.97 9.09 -26.78
N LEU A 596 1.96 8.49 -26.17
CA LEU A 596 1.76 7.03 -26.20
C LEU A 596 0.79 6.66 -27.32
N SER A 597 0.85 5.43 -27.82
CA SER A 597 -0.17 4.94 -28.76
C SER A 597 -1.56 5.03 -28.13
N ALA A 598 -2.53 5.55 -28.90
CA ALA A 598 -3.95 5.53 -28.52
C ALA A 598 -4.65 4.22 -28.93
N SER A 599 -3.86 3.24 -29.39
CA SER A 599 -4.30 1.86 -29.59
C SER A 599 -3.95 1.02 -28.37
N ASN A 600 -4.81 0.05 -28.06
CA ASN A 600 -4.64 -0.92 -27.00
C ASN A 600 -4.44 -0.31 -25.60
N MET A 601 -5.08 0.84 -25.33
CA MET A 601 -5.10 1.43 -23.98
C MET A 601 -5.88 0.51 -23.04
N GLN A 602 -5.24 0.06 -21.96
CA GLN A 602 -5.87 -0.87 -21.04
C GLN A 602 -6.61 -0.14 -19.90
N LEU A 603 -7.82 -0.60 -19.59
CA LEU A 603 -8.54 -0.33 -18.36
C LEU A 603 -8.82 -1.66 -17.66
N ARG A 604 -8.34 -1.81 -16.42
CA ARG A 604 -8.65 -2.96 -15.57
C ARG A 604 -9.32 -2.46 -14.29
N VAL A 605 -10.46 -3.05 -13.94
CA VAL A 605 -11.22 -2.72 -12.73
C VAL A 605 -11.49 -4.00 -11.96
N LEU A 606 -11.02 -4.08 -10.74
CA LEU A 606 -11.24 -5.20 -9.83
C LEU A 606 -12.21 -4.73 -8.76
N VAL A 607 -13.39 -5.34 -8.70
CA VAL A 607 -14.44 -5.02 -7.74
C VAL A 607 -14.56 -6.18 -6.78
N ASP A 608 -14.29 -5.94 -5.50
CA ASP A 608 -14.34 -6.95 -4.44
C ASP A 608 -15.13 -6.45 -3.23
N HIS A 609 -16.45 -6.50 -3.34
CA HIS A 609 -17.31 -5.87 -2.34
C HIS A 609 -16.82 -4.43 -2.09
N SER A 610 -16.59 -4.04 -0.82
CA SER A 610 -16.27 -2.65 -0.49
C SER A 610 -14.92 -2.11 -0.99
N LEU A 611 -14.16 -2.86 -1.78
CA LEU A 611 -12.87 -2.44 -2.30
C LEU A 611 -12.86 -2.52 -3.83
N VAL A 612 -12.48 -1.41 -4.48
CA VAL A 612 -12.31 -1.34 -5.93
C VAL A 612 -10.90 -0.88 -6.28
N GLU A 613 -10.15 -1.69 -7.03
CA GLU A 613 -8.86 -1.30 -7.61
C GLU A 613 -9.00 -1.01 -9.10
N VAL A 614 -8.46 0.14 -9.53
CA VAL A 614 -8.49 0.59 -10.92
C VAL A 614 -7.06 0.73 -11.43
N PHE A 615 -6.75 0.04 -12.53
CA PHE A 615 -5.47 0.12 -13.22
C PHE A 615 -5.67 0.66 -14.63
N GLY A 616 -5.04 1.79 -14.91
CA GLY A 616 -5.13 2.45 -16.19
C GLY A 616 -3.82 2.46 -16.97
N LEU A 617 -3.94 2.36 -18.30
CA LEU A 617 -2.84 2.40 -19.25
C LEU A 617 -1.73 1.38 -18.93
N GLY A 618 -2.11 0.16 -18.57
CA GLY A 618 -1.17 -0.91 -18.22
C GLY A 618 -0.49 -0.72 -16.87
N GLY A 619 -1.18 -0.10 -15.91
CA GLY A 619 -0.66 0.13 -14.57
C GLY A 619 0.22 1.37 -14.43
N ARG A 620 0.13 2.33 -15.37
CA ARG A 620 0.72 3.68 -15.20
C ARG A 620 -0.08 4.50 -14.21
N GLN A 621 -1.40 4.35 -14.22
CA GLN A 621 -2.30 4.96 -13.25
C GLN A 621 -2.94 3.88 -12.40
N ARG A 622 -3.00 4.13 -11.09
CA ARG A 622 -3.55 3.21 -10.10
C ARG A 622 -4.36 4.00 -9.10
N THR A 623 -5.58 3.55 -8.85
CA THR A 623 -6.43 4.14 -7.83
C THR A 623 -7.18 3.02 -7.11
N THR A 624 -7.02 2.97 -5.79
CA THR A 624 -7.79 2.09 -4.91
C THR A 624 -8.84 2.91 -4.18
N VAL A 625 -10.08 2.45 -4.15
CA VAL A 625 -11.15 3.15 -3.43
C VAL A 625 -11.95 2.17 -2.60
N ARG A 626 -12.45 2.66 -1.48
CA ARG A 626 -13.46 1.96 -0.69
C ARG A 626 -14.85 2.46 -1.03
N ALA A 627 -15.79 1.52 -1.11
CA ALA A 627 -17.17 1.80 -1.45
C ALA A 627 -18.12 1.08 -0.48
N TYR A 628 -19.07 1.82 0.09
CA TYR A 628 -19.98 1.28 1.13
C TYR A 628 -21.46 1.42 0.76
N PRO A 629 -21.88 0.88 -0.39
CA PRO A 629 -23.30 0.89 -0.76
C PRO A 629 -24.10 0.20 0.35
N LEU A 630 -25.13 0.88 0.86
CA LEU A 630 -25.86 0.45 2.05
C LEU A 630 -26.96 -0.59 1.74
N ASP A 631 -27.19 -0.89 0.46
CA ASP A 631 -28.15 -1.91 0.04
C ASP A 631 -27.50 -3.30 0.06
N ALA A 632 -27.65 -3.97 1.20
CA ALA A 632 -27.06 -5.29 1.47
C ALA A 632 -27.60 -6.43 0.58
N GLU A 633 -28.67 -6.20 -0.19
CA GLU A 633 -29.29 -7.17 -1.09
C GLU A 633 -29.00 -6.87 -2.58
N ALA A 634 -28.48 -5.68 -2.90
CA ALA A 634 -28.20 -5.29 -4.28
C ALA A 634 -27.11 -6.15 -4.94
N SER A 635 -27.38 -6.57 -6.18
CA SER A 635 -26.34 -7.04 -7.10
C SER A 635 -25.72 -5.84 -7.80
N TRP A 636 -24.42 -5.93 -8.04
CA TRP A 636 -23.69 -4.89 -8.73
C TRP A 636 -23.63 -5.18 -10.23
N GLY A 637 -23.45 -4.12 -11.00
CA GLY A 637 -23.35 -4.16 -12.44
C GLY A 637 -22.18 -3.30 -12.92
N ILE A 638 -21.88 -3.41 -14.20
CA ILE A 638 -20.89 -2.57 -14.85
C ILE A 638 -21.30 -2.23 -16.27
N ALA A 639 -21.14 -0.96 -16.61
CA ALA A 639 -21.37 -0.42 -17.94
C ALA A 639 -20.11 0.31 -18.43
N MET A 640 -19.89 0.34 -19.73
CA MET A 640 -18.88 1.19 -20.35
C MET A 640 -19.53 2.39 -21.02
N PHE A 641 -18.81 3.51 -21.07
CA PHE A 641 -19.25 4.73 -21.72
C PHE A 641 -18.11 5.38 -22.51
N ALA A 642 -18.49 6.20 -23.50
CA ALA A 642 -17.57 7.06 -24.21
C ALA A 642 -18.25 8.35 -24.69
N ASP A 643 -17.48 9.43 -24.65
CA ASP A 643 -17.75 10.74 -25.25
C ASP A 643 -16.48 11.20 -25.99
N ALA A 644 -16.48 11.06 -27.32
CA ALA A 644 -15.33 11.38 -28.16
C ALA A 644 -15.79 12.23 -29.36
N PRO A 645 -16.10 13.53 -29.16
CA PRO A 645 -16.53 14.41 -30.24
C PRO A 645 -15.42 14.53 -31.30
N GLY A 646 -15.70 14.05 -32.51
CA GLY A 646 -14.71 14.01 -33.62
C GLY A 646 -13.89 12.71 -33.70
N GLY A 647 -14.04 11.79 -32.74
CA GLY A 647 -13.39 10.49 -32.72
C GLY A 647 -14.36 9.31 -32.71
N ALA A 648 -13.78 8.12 -32.67
CA ALA A 648 -14.46 6.87 -32.38
C ALA A 648 -13.62 6.04 -31.39
N VAL A 649 -14.30 5.31 -30.51
CA VAL A 649 -13.68 4.39 -29.56
C VAL A 649 -14.17 2.99 -29.88
N VAL A 650 -13.25 2.05 -30.05
CA VAL A 650 -13.57 0.62 -30.03
C VAL A 650 -12.99 0.03 -28.75
N ALA A 651 -13.86 -0.54 -27.91
CA ALA A 651 -13.47 -1.19 -26.67
C ALA A 651 -13.70 -2.70 -26.79
N SER A 652 -12.64 -3.50 -26.63
CA SER A 652 -12.77 -4.95 -26.45
C SER A 652 -12.79 -5.24 -24.96
N ALA A 653 -13.92 -5.72 -24.44
CA ALA A 653 -14.16 -5.85 -23.01
C ALA A 653 -14.49 -7.29 -22.61
N ASN A 654 -13.98 -7.68 -21.45
CA ASN A 654 -14.31 -8.94 -20.81
C ASN A 654 -14.62 -8.70 -19.33
N VAL A 655 -15.65 -9.37 -18.82
CA VAL A 655 -16.02 -9.34 -17.41
C VAL A 655 -16.08 -10.76 -16.87
N TRP A 656 -15.43 -11.00 -15.73
CA TRP A 656 -15.45 -12.29 -15.03
C TRP A 656 -15.96 -12.13 -13.61
N GLU A 657 -16.78 -13.05 -13.15
CA GLU A 657 -16.97 -13.28 -11.72
C GLU A 657 -15.65 -13.76 -11.10
N MET A 658 -15.39 -13.35 -9.86
CA MET A 658 -14.15 -13.68 -9.15
C MET A 658 -14.43 -14.54 -7.91
N ALA A 659 -13.67 -15.62 -7.75
CA ALA A 659 -13.69 -16.50 -6.59
C ALA A 659 -13.08 -15.84 -5.36
N SER A 660 -13.26 -16.44 -4.19
CA SER A 660 -12.54 -16.03 -2.98
C SER A 660 -11.06 -16.41 -3.03
N CYS A 661 -10.21 -15.59 -2.42
CA CYS A 661 -8.79 -15.87 -2.22
C CYS A 661 -8.50 -16.85 -1.07
N TRP A 662 -9.47 -17.09 -0.19
CA TRP A 662 -9.24 -17.87 1.02
C TRP A 662 -9.29 -19.36 0.75
N VAL A 663 -8.26 -20.08 1.19
CA VAL A 663 -8.19 -21.53 1.18
C VAL A 663 -8.03 -22.08 2.59
N ASP A 664 -8.64 -23.24 2.86
CA ASP A 664 -8.57 -23.86 4.20
C ASP A 664 -7.16 -24.36 4.53
N GLN A 665 -6.46 -24.89 3.51
CA GLN A 665 -5.11 -25.45 3.65
C GLN A 665 -4.30 -25.27 2.36
N LEU A 666 -3.03 -24.89 2.50
CA LEU A 666 -2.08 -24.88 1.38
C LEU A 666 -1.56 -26.29 1.07
N ASP A 667 -1.30 -26.52 -0.21
CA ASP A 667 -0.47 -27.63 -0.67
C ASP A 667 0.99 -27.31 -0.34
N LEU A 668 1.56 -28.01 0.65
CA LEU A 668 2.94 -27.80 1.08
C LEU A 668 3.91 -28.57 0.16
N PRO A 669 5.08 -27.98 -0.19
CA PRO A 669 6.11 -28.63 -1.01
C PRO A 669 6.75 -29.88 -0.41
#